data_AF-A0A820P979-F1
#
_entry.id   AF-A0A820P979-F1
#
_cell.length_a   1.000
_cell.length_b   1.000
_cell.length_c   1.000
_cell.angle_alpha   90.00
_cell.angle_beta   90.00
_cell.angle_gamma   90.00
#
_symmetry.space_group_name_H-M   'P 1'
#
loop_
_entity.id
_entity.type
_entity.pdbx_description
1 polymer ?
#
loop_
_entity_poly.entity_id
_entity_poly.type
_entity_poly.pdbx_seq_one_letter_code
_entity_poly.pdbx_strand_id
1 'polypeptide(L)'
;MSKSLVESKTNDELGYRVLFIVDATGSMGAFLNSLTVSLYQVASIMKLTTQKKSEIGILWYRDYDQPIDKVTNFSGYTTDMNKISTFLADLQPIGGGDTPEATKTALNKVLDMNLVDSNTIVLIYADAPPHHPTTQGSSWALEQINVKEKDWIQLCKLYQKTGCKVFSIINSMQFQTSSFYILLSQYTQGRTFCLTSTDVKTISKATINLFLSLCNAEYESTDLPRWLNFININVADFDNEDDAQYEDQAYLPSTKSKKLASINMEAFSAEAIKFMEVDLRFMLDKFEKDDEYKSVVYQILESLMTPQHILAVTHNSILGLLWRLVCKQKKDTRRDQLILTLSQTLNTMGLNPALAADTAIVRAWVEESYNAREEIINRIAEITEQVPAIVLTLDKKMTRTELLEITRSCNAEVLRKVMSLLNHLTVVTNKSNLSKNYLPLKMNDGEIFELLPHLLADGLKFSLRPAALMAMLCVLSKNGILQERAVRFLTSIKGKWLDLASPENNAYAFSKICVKLPEFFTDEENLFFQKLYVIGGLKLNAATRITIQKPFSPKVNEIHYDTKIQCTTCNIARSTTLFSDVGTSCCALCLPQYNLKYTPEPCAEDKSHLVECGTCNCLYAIVQYAQLYARPKCFYCRELLQTTPYRRCTACQNKYVHFDSTELVTNNGEEKTFICAECKHSTTNQSIIDIQVPISTLIDENKTQIYNYLNIKIKDDINIFSAEWSLFKLKDKMELESREDAKLLPVPLTHNKKPVLNYTLVFDQIQAWIQSGKSEHVTCYICCNDVPRNRIDDTCGNKSCHAGACIECLTSWYEAVKPGGIVLVSHLSCPFCKQAPLGKILKKYNKQACTILRPDKKNDIDEHWYYGWCLDCYKVQKAQEKICSGNDDIPELTNFVCDDCAEVRKISKSANSKFCPGINENTKEICGIAISKNGGCNHITCTACNSHWCWLCVKIYGDSIYEHLTEVHGNYGLDDNENEY
;
A
#
# COMPACT_ATOMS: atom_id res chain seq x y z
N MET A 1 70.73 -21.62 -25.86
CA MET A 1 70.94 -21.37 -24.42
C MET A 1 70.57 -19.93 -24.11
N SER A 2 69.37 -19.70 -23.58
CA SER A 2 68.96 -18.39 -23.06
C SER A 2 67.91 -18.64 -21.98
N LYS A 3 68.25 -18.14 -20.79
CA LYS A 3 67.69 -18.45 -19.48
C LYS A 3 66.21 -18.09 -19.33
N SER A 4 65.52 -18.91 -18.55
CA SER A 4 64.24 -18.67 -17.92
C SER A 4 64.24 -17.37 -17.10
N LEU A 5 63.34 -16.45 -17.44
CA LEU A 5 62.88 -15.39 -16.55
C LEU A 5 61.57 -15.87 -15.94
N VAL A 6 61.68 -16.49 -14.75
CA VAL A 6 60.57 -16.63 -13.81
C VAL A 6 60.46 -15.26 -13.15
N GLU A 7 59.56 -14.41 -13.65
CA GLU A 7 59.12 -13.25 -12.89
C GLU A 7 58.16 -13.73 -11.81
N SER A 8 58.62 -13.66 -10.56
CA SER A 8 57.80 -13.76 -9.37
C SER A 8 56.81 -12.60 -9.35
N LYS A 9 55.60 -12.81 -9.87
CA LYS A 9 54.48 -11.94 -9.53
C LYS A 9 54.22 -12.07 -8.04
N THR A 10 54.26 -10.95 -7.34
CA THR A 10 53.88 -10.84 -5.93
C THR A 10 52.47 -11.41 -5.74
N ASN A 11 52.28 -12.22 -4.70
CA ASN A 11 51.00 -12.88 -4.34
C ASN A 11 49.80 -11.94 -4.13
N ASP A 12 49.98 -10.62 -4.24
CA ASP A 12 48.97 -9.61 -3.93
C ASP A 12 48.00 -9.29 -5.09
N GLU A 13 48.29 -9.69 -6.33
CA GLU A 13 47.37 -9.50 -7.48
C GLU A 13 46.45 -10.69 -7.77
N LEU A 14 46.64 -11.86 -7.13
CA LEU A 14 45.79 -13.03 -7.42
C LEU A 14 44.42 -12.89 -6.74
N GLY A 15 43.36 -12.99 -7.56
CA GLY A 15 41.98 -13.15 -7.10
C GLY A 15 41.78 -14.41 -6.26
N TYR A 16 40.61 -14.53 -5.64
CA TYR A 16 40.21 -15.72 -4.87
C TYR A 16 38.93 -16.33 -5.44
N ARG A 17 38.76 -17.62 -5.21
CA ARG A 17 37.63 -18.40 -5.73
C ARG A 17 36.84 -19.04 -4.59
N VAL A 18 35.53 -19.11 -4.78
CA VAL A 18 34.64 -19.82 -3.87
C VAL A 18 33.93 -20.91 -4.66
N LEU A 19 34.14 -22.15 -4.26
CA LEU A 19 33.54 -23.34 -4.86
C LEU A 19 32.49 -23.92 -3.91
N PHE A 20 31.24 -23.95 -4.34
CA PHE A 20 30.16 -24.63 -3.64
C PHE A 20 30.05 -26.06 -4.17
N ILE A 21 30.17 -27.05 -3.30
CA ILE A 21 29.89 -28.46 -3.60
C ILE A 21 28.59 -28.83 -2.90
N VAL A 22 27.57 -29.19 -3.67
CA VAL A 22 26.20 -29.29 -3.15
C VAL A 22 25.62 -30.65 -3.46
N ASP A 23 25.10 -31.31 -2.43
CA ASP A 23 24.25 -32.47 -2.56
C ASP A 23 22.87 -32.05 -3.14
N ALA A 24 22.50 -32.64 -4.29
CA ALA A 24 21.28 -32.33 -5.03
C ALA A 24 20.28 -33.50 -5.05
N THR A 25 20.32 -34.35 -4.03
CA THR A 25 19.40 -35.47 -3.82
C THR A 25 18.05 -35.01 -3.26
N GLY A 26 17.08 -35.92 -3.20
CA GLY A 26 15.70 -35.61 -2.79
C GLY A 26 15.58 -34.96 -1.41
N SER A 27 16.43 -35.33 -0.44
CA SER A 27 16.38 -34.83 0.95
C SER A 27 16.87 -33.39 1.09
N MET A 28 17.64 -32.88 0.12
CA MET A 28 18.23 -31.54 0.13
C MET A 28 17.29 -30.43 -0.37
N GLY A 29 16.02 -30.72 -0.67
CA GLY A 29 15.09 -29.75 -1.26
C GLY A 29 14.93 -28.42 -0.48
N ALA A 30 14.90 -28.46 0.85
CA ALA A 30 14.85 -27.25 1.68
C ALA A 30 16.17 -26.44 1.61
N PHE A 31 17.29 -27.14 1.48
CA PHE A 31 18.61 -26.53 1.34
C PHE A 31 18.78 -25.86 -0.02
N LEU A 32 18.41 -26.51 -1.12
CA LEU A 32 18.53 -25.95 -2.46
C LEU A 32 17.75 -24.63 -2.61
N ASN A 33 16.55 -24.55 -2.02
CA ASN A 33 15.77 -23.33 -1.98
C ASN A 33 16.46 -22.20 -1.18
N SER A 34 17.16 -22.53 -0.09
CA SER A 34 17.93 -21.59 0.72
C SER A 34 19.24 -21.15 0.06
N LEU A 35 19.87 -22.05 -0.68
CA LEU A 35 21.14 -21.80 -1.35
C LEU A 35 21.00 -20.65 -2.35
N THR A 36 19.91 -20.59 -3.11
CA THR A 36 19.64 -19.49 -4.04
C THR A 36 19.63 -18.14 -3.33
N VAL A 37 18.95 -18.03 -2.19
CA VAL A 37 18.89 -16.80 -1.40
C VAL A 37 20.26 -16.44 -0.81
N SER A 38 21.01 -17.43 -0.35
CA SER A 38 22.30 -17.24 0.32
C SER A 38 23.41 -16.87 -0.66
N LEU A 39 23.44 -17.49 -1.84
CA LEU A 39 24.43 -17.25 -2.88
C LEU A 39 24.37 -15.83 -3.44
N TYR A 40 23.17 -15.32 -3.67
CA TYR A 40 22.98 -13.94 -4.09
C TYR A 40 23.63 -12.95 -3.13
N GLN A 41 23.51 -13.22 -1.83
CA GLN A 41 24.06 -12.35 -0.78
C GLN A 41 25.56 -12.48 -0.68
N VAL A 42 26.07 -13.72 -0.68
CA VAL A 42 27.51 -13.99 -0.66
C VAL A 42 28.19 -13.32 -1.86
N ALA A 43 27.63 -13.48 -3.05
CA ALA A 43 28.17 -12.85 -4.25
C ALA A 43 28.12 -11.31 -4.19
N SER A 44 27.04 -10.76 -3.64
CA SER A 44 26.91 -9.32 -3.40
C SER A 44 27.98 -8.81 -2.44
N ILE A 45 28.25 -9.53 -1.35
CA ILE A 45 29.32 -9.21 -0.39
C ILE A 45 30.66 -9.28 -1.11
N MET A 46 30.97 -10.39 -1.78
CA MET A 46 32.24 -10.58 -2.47
C MET A 46 32.54 -9.44 -3.46
N LYS A 47 31.51 -9.00 -4.20
CA LYS A 47 31.61 -7.87 -5.14
C LYS A 47 31.80 -6.52 -4.46
N LEU A 48 31.25 -6.33 -3.26
CA LEU A 48 31.31 -5.07 -2.50
C LEU A 48 32.59 -4.92 -1.67
N THR A 49 33.07 -6.02 -1.11
CA THR A 49 34.11 -6.03 -0.09
C THR A 49 35.51 -6.22 -0.63
N THR A 50 35.67 -6.82 -1.81
CA THR A 50 36.99 -7.22 -2.27
C THR A 50 37.58 -6.30 -3.34
N GLN A 51 38.85 -5.94 -3.15
CA GLN A 51 39.65 -5.20 -4.13
C GLN A 51 40.12 -6.10 -5.28
N LYS A 52 40.08 -7.42 -5.09
CA LYS A 52 40.61 -8.46 -6.00
C LYS A 52 39.48 -9.13 -6.76
N LYS A 53 39.76 -9.71 -7.94
CA LYS A 53 38.77 -10.48 -8.70
C LYS A 53 38.30 -11.68 -7.87
N SER A 54 37.00 -11.82 -7.68
CA SER A 54 36.39 -12.91 -6.93
C SER A 54 35.43 -13.71 -7.82
N GLU A 55 35.63 -15.00 -7.97
CA GLU A 55 34.78 -15.86 -8.82
C GLU A 55 34.05 -16.91 -7.99
N ILE A 56 32.81 -17.22 -8.37
CA ILE A 56 31.99 -18.25 -7.72
C ILE A 56 31.78 -19.40 -8.71
N GLY A 57 31.92 -20.63 -8.23
CA GLY A 57 31.57 -21.84 -8.96
C GLY A 57 30.68 -22.75 -8.11
N ILE A 58 29.76 -23.46 -8.75
CA ILE A 58 28.84 -24.40 -8.10
C ILE A 58 28.98 -25.75 -8.80
N LEU A 59 29.36 -26.76 -8.03
CA LEU A 59 29.37 -28.15 -8.43
C LEU A 59 28.31 -28.87 -7.62
N TRP A 60 27.34 -29.47 -8.30
CA TRP A 60 26.38 -30.34 -7.62
C TRP A 60 26.63 -31.79 -7.95
N TYR A 61 26.23 -32.68 -7.04
CA TYR A 61 26.28 -34.11 -7.22
C TYR A 61 24.98 -34.79 -6.78
N ARG A 62 24.72 -35.98 -7.33
CA ARG A 62 23.60 -36.88 -7.02
C ARG A 62 24.11 -38.30 -6.87
N ASP A 63 23.23 -39.25 -6.61
CA ASP A 63 23.59 -40.67 -6.55
C ASP A 63 23.63 -41.35 -7.94
N TYR A 64 24.07 -42.61 -7.93
CA TYR A 64 24.19 -43.48 -9.11
C TYR A 64 22.86 -44.08 -9.60
N ASP A 65 21.74 -43.69 -9.01
CA ASP A 65 20.41 -43.98 -9.56
C ASP A 65 20.11 -43.13 -10.81
N GLN A 66 20.98 -42.17 -11.13
CA GLN A 66 20.94 -41.33 -12.32
C GLN A 66 21.95 -41.79 -13.39
N PRO A 67 21.74 -41.46 -14.68
CA PRO A 67 22.76 -41.64 -15.72
C PRO A 67 24.10 -41.00 -15.31
N ILE A 68 25.22 -41.66 -15.62
CA ILE A 68 26.58 -41.26 -15.17
C ILE A 68 26.93 -39.80 -15.56
N ASP A 69 26.47 -39.34 -16.72
CA ASP A 69 26.62 -37.96 -17.22
C ASP A 69 25.83 -36.92 -16.42
N LYS A 70 24.88 -37.36 -15.58
CA LYS A 70 24.04 -36.54 -14.70
C LYS A 70 24.32 -36.74 -13.21
N VAL A 71 25.40 -37.46 -12.86
CA VAL A 71 25.83 -37.65 -11.46
C VAL A 71 26.54 -36.40 -10.91
N THR A 72 27.29 -35.68 -11.75
CA THR A 72 27.94 -34.41 -11.37
C THR A 72 27.83 -33.37 -12.46
N ASN A 73 27.70 -32.09 -12.09
CA ASN A 73 27.76 -30.98 -13.04
C ASN A 73 28.37 -29.74 -12.37
N PHE A 74 29.09 -28.93 -13.15
CA PHE A 74 29.79 -27.74 -12.68
C PHE A 74 29.38 -26.52 -13.51
N SER A 75 29.02 -25.43 -12.83
CA SER A 75 28.58 -24.18 -13.44
C SER A 75 29.66 -23.42 -14.23
N GLY A 76 30.93 -23.76 -14.01
CA GLY A 76 32.04 -22.87 -14.34
C GLY A 76 32.23 -21.78 -13.27
N TYR A 77 33.43 -21.20 -13.21
CA TYR A 77 33.68 -20.00 -12.42
C TYR A 77 33.14 -18.77 -13.13
N THR A 78 32.35 -17.96 -12.41
CA THR A 78 31.74 -16.75 -12.96
C THR A 78 31.62 -15.65 -11.90
N THR A 79 31.59 -14.41 -12.37
CA THR A 79 31.23 -13.21 -11.60
C THR A 79 29.82 -12.73 -11.91
N ASP A 80 29.17 -13.34 -12.91
CA ASP A 80 27.86 -12.96 -13.43
C ASP A 80 26.75 -13.71 -12.67
N MET A 81 25.96 -12.95 -11.92
CA MET A 81 24.84 -13.47 -11.15
C MET A 81 23.74 -14.08 -12.00
N ASN A 82 23.52 -13.60 -13.22
CA ASN A 82 22.47 -14.15 -14.07
C ASN A 82 22.78 -15.60 -14.46
N LYS A 83 24.06 -15.89 -14.76
CA LYS A 83 24.50 -17.26 -15.08
C LYS A 83 24.36 -18.20 -13.89
N ILE A 84 24.68 -17.71 -12.68
CA ILE A 84 24.51 -18.49 -11.45
C ILE A 84 23.03 -18.82 -11.23
N SER A 85 22.15 -17.84 -11.42
CA SER A 85 20.71 -18.02 -11.20
C SER A 85 20.05 -18.95 -12.23
N THR A 86 20.46 -18.89 -13.49
CA THR A 86 20.03 -19.86 -14.49
C THR A 86 20.47 -21.27 -14.11
N PHE A 87 21.72 -21.45 -13.70
CA PHE A 87 22.24 -22.75 -13.27
C PHE A 87 21.54 -23.30 -12.01
N LEU A 88 21.17 -22.42 -11.07
CA LEU A 88 20.40 -22.78 -9.88
C LEU A 88 18.93 -23.08 -10.18
N ALA A 89 18.33 -22.45 -11.18
CA ALA A 89 16.96 -22.78 -11.61
C ALA A 89 16.87 -24.21 -12.15
N ASP A 90 17.92 -24.68 -12.81
CA ASP A 90 18.05 -26.05 -13.31
C ASP A 90 18.34 -27.07 -12.19
N LEU A 91 18.70 -26.62 -10.99
CA LEU A 91 19.07 -27.45 -9.85
C LEU A 91 17.82 -27.97 -9.12
N GLN A 92 17.31 -29.13 -9.55
CA GLN A 92 16.19 -29.81 -8.91
C GLN A 92 16.66 -30.94 -7.96
N PRO A 93 16.04 -31.12 -6.79
CA PRO A 93 16.32 -32.25 -5.90
C PRO A 93 15.82 -33.55 -6.55
N ILE A 94 16.74 -34.40 -7.02
CA ILE A 94 16.42 -35.62 -7.77
C ILE A 94 17.35 -36.75 -7.32
N GLY A 95 16.79 -37.94 -7.13
CA GLY A 95 17.53 -39.18 -6.86
C GLY A 95 17.85 -39.40 -5.38
N GLY A 96 18.85 -40.23 -5.13
CA GLY A 96 19.31 -40.63 -3.78
C GLY A 96 19.10 -42.12 -3.49
N GLY A 97 19.39 -43.00 -4.46
CA GLY A 97 19.04 -44.42 -4.45
C GLY A 97 19.28 -45.14 -3.12
N ASP A 98 20.43 -44.92 -2.49
CA ASP A 98 20.74 -45.36 -1.12
C ASP A 98 21.20 -44.22 -0.20
N THR A 99 21.32 -44.50 1.10
CA THR A 99 21.64 -43.45 2.09
C THR A 99 23.02 -42.80 1.90
N PRO A 100 24.09 -43.52 1.50
CA PRO A 100 25.33 -42.87 1.12
C PRO A 100 25.26 -42.28 -0.29
N GLU A 101 25.98 -41.17 -0.52
CA GLU A 101 25.87 -40.37 -1.74
C GLU A 101 27.22 -40.22 -2.45
N ALA A 102 27.20 -39.78 -3.72
CA ALA A 102 28.40 -39.71 -4.58
C ALA A 102 29.34 -38.52 -4.30
N THR A 103 29.55 -38.15 -3.03
CA THR A 103 30.45 -37.05 -2.64
C THR A 103 31.90 -37.30 -3.11
N LYS A 104 32.39 -38.54 -3.10
CA LYS A 104 33.76 -38.85 -3.59
C LYS A 104 33.90 -38.57 -5.07
N THR A 105 32.85 -38.82 -5.85
CA THR A 105 32.82 -38.55 -7.29
C THR A 105 32.91 -37.06 -7.56
N ALA A 106 32.16 -36.25 -6.79
CA ALA A 106 32.24 -34.80 -6.83
C ALA A 106 33.66 -34.30 -6.51
N LEU A 107 34.25 -34.78 -5.41
CA LEU A 107 35.58 -34.37 -4.99
C LEU A 107 36.69 -34.78 -5.97
N ASN A 108 36.55 -35.94 -6.62
CA ASN A 108 37.47 -36.36 -7.67
C ASN A 108 37.32 -35.51 -8.94
N LYS A 109 36.09 -35.17 -9.32
CA LYS A 109 35.83 -34.28 -10.46
C LYS A 109 36.51 -32.93 -10.29
N VAL A 110 36.47 -32.37 -9.07
CA VAL A 110 37.15 -31.12 -8.70
C VAL A 110 38.67 -31.21 -8.91
N LEU A 111 39.29 -32.31 -8.49
CA LEU A 111 40.72 -32.54 -8.68
C LEU A 111 41.08 -32.77 -10.16
N ASP A 112 40.31 -33.61 -10.86
CA ASP A 112 40.55 -33.94 -12.27
C ASP A 112 40.42 -32.71 -13.19
N MET A 113 39.53 -31.78 -12.84
CA MET A 113 39.35 -30.50 -13.55
C MET A 113 40.24 -29.37 -13.03
N ASN A 114 41.09 -29.62 -12.02
CA ASN A 114 41.94 -28.61 -11.36
C ASN A 114 41.15 -27.36 -10.92
N LEU A 115 40.00 -27.54 -10.27
CA LEU A 115 39.14 -26.43 -9.87
C LEU A 115 39.60 -25.73 -8.58
N VAL A 116 40.57 -26.26 -7.84
CA VAL A 116 41.00 -25.76 -6.52
C VAL A 116 42.50 -25.45 -6.47
N ASP A 117 42.84 -24.36 -5.79
CA ASP A 117 44.22 -23.93 -5.50
C ASP A 117 44.30 -23.29 -4.10
N SER A 118 45.44 -22.69 -3.75
CA SER A 118 45.66 -22.07 -2.43
C SER A 118 44.79 -20.85 -2.13
N ASN A 119 44.16 -20.25 -3.14
CA ASN A 119 43.25 -19.11 -3.04
C ASN A 119 41.77 -19.55 -3.24
N THR A 120 41.49 -20.86 -3.19
CA THR A 120 40.13 -21.40 -3.28
C THR A 120 39.59 -21.80 -1.92
N ILE A 121 38.36 -21.37 -1.64
CA ILE A 121 37.55 -21.84 -0.51
C ILE A 121 36.49 -22.77 -1.04
N VAL A 122 36.39 -23.95 -0.46
CA VAL A 122 35.40 -24.97 -0.82
C VAL A 122 34.35 -25.05 0.28
N LEU A 123 33.08 -24.88 -0.07
CA LEU A 123 31.95 -25.04 0.83
C LEU A 123 31.16 -26.28 0.42
N ILE A 124 31.17 -27.32 1.26
CA ILE A 124 30.46 -28.57 1.00
C ILE A 124 29.16 -28.58 1.79
N TYR A 125 28.04 -28.87 1.14
CA TYR A 125 26.75 -29.06 1.78
C TYR A 125 26.25 -30.48 1.52
N ALA A 126 26.03 -31.23 2.60
CA ALA A 126 25.63 -32.63 2.53
C ALA A 126 24.84 -33.05 3.78
N ASP A 127 23.89 -33.95 3.63
CA ASP A 127 23.14 -34.59 4.72
C ASP A 127 23.41 -36.10 4.86
N ALA A 128 24.11 -36.68 3.89
CA ALA A 128 24.46 -38.09 3.80
C ALA A 128 25.98 -38.33 3.87
N PRO A 129 26.44 -39.53 4.27
CA PRO A 129 27.85 -39.93 4.15
C PRO A 129 28.25 -40.21 2.70
N PRO A 130 29.54 -40.15 2.34
CA PRO A 130 30.00 -40.74 1.09
C PRO A 130 29.85 -42.27 1.07
N HIS A 131 29.72 -42.85 -0.12
CA HIS A 131 29.86 -44.28 -0.36
C HIS A 131 31.20 -44.80 0.17
N HIS A 132 31.20 -45.79 1.06
CA HIS A 132 32.41 -46.36 1.68
C HIS A 132 32.11 -47.79 2.18
N PRO A 133 33.11 -48.68 2.29
CA PRO A 133 32.90 -50.02 2.84
C PRO A 133 32.21 -50.04 4.22
N THR A 134 32.42 -49.01 5.02
CA THR A 134 31.81 -48.87 6.36
C THR A 134 30.36 -48.37 6.34
N THR A 135 29.89 -47.81 5.23
CA THR A 135 28.54 -47.24 5.09
C THR A 135 27.55 -48.19 4.40
N GLN A 136 28.06 -49.32 3.85
CA GLN A 136 27.27 -50.45 3.31
C GLN A 136 26.21 -50.05 2.26
N GLY A 137 26.54 -49.08 1.41
CA GLY A 137 25.66 -48.63 0.32
C GLY A 137 25.57 -49.64 -0.84
N SER A 138 24.39 -49.75 -1.45
CA SER A 138 24.16 -50.59 -2.65
C SER A 138 24.85 -50.04 -3.89
N SER A 139 25.10 -48.73 -3.96
CA SER A 139 25.75 -48.08 -5.10
C SER A 139 27.28 -48.01 -5.01
N TRP A 140 27.87 -48.51 -3.92
CA TRP A 140 29.32 -48.51 -3.70
C TRP A 140 30.12 -49.21 -4.82
N ALA A 141 29.61 -50.33 -5.35
CA ALA A 141 30.25 -51.04 -6.45
C ALA A 141 30.27 -50.24 -7.76
N LEU A 142 29.23 -49.45 -8.03
CA LEU A 142 29.15 -48.57 -9.20
C LEU A 142 30.09 -47.37 -9.07
N GLU A 143 30.27 -46.85 -7.86
CA GLU A 143 31.21 -45.77 -7.60
C GLU A 143 32.67 -46.21 -7.81
N GLN A 144 33.05 -47.42 -7.36
CA GLN A 144 34.41 -47.96 -7.58
C GLN A 144 34.78 -48.13 -9.06
N ILE A 145 33.79 -48.41 -9.92
CA ILE A 145 34.01 -48.53 -11.37
C ILE A 145 34.24 -47.14 -12.00
N ASN A 146 33.53 -46.12 -11.51
CA ASN A 146 33.52 -44.78 -12.11
C ASN A 146 34.55 -43.82 -11.51
N VAL A 147 35.06 -44.10 -10.32
CA VAL A 147 36.07 -43.31 -9.61
C VAL A 147 37.37 -44.08 -9.60
N LYS A 148 38.47 -43.47 -10.07
CA LYS A 148 39.82 -44.05 -9.94
C LYS A 148 40.06 -44.34 -8.45
N GLU A 149 40.36 -45.60 -8.11
CA GLU A 149 40.57 -46.16 -6.76
C GLU A 149 41.38 -45.25 -5.80
N LYS A 150 40.76 -44.19 -5.29
CA LYS A 150 41.34 -43.26 -4.33
C LYS A 150 40.56 -43.41 -3.04
N ASP A 151 41.24 -43.88 -2.01
CA ASP A 151 40.69 -43.96 -0.67
C ASP A 151 40.34 -42.57 -0.12
N TRP A 152 39.41 -42.48 0.85
CA TRP A 152 38.97 -41.20 1.42
C TRP A 152 40.13 -40.43 2.08
N ILE A 153 41.05 -41.14 2.77
CA ILE A 153 42.23 -40.52 3.38
C ILE A 153 43.18 -39.99 2.31
N GLN A 154 43.40 -40.77 1.25
CA GLN A 154 44.22 -40.32 0.12
C GLN A 154 43.62 -39.08 -0.55
N LEU A 155 42.29 -39.02 -0.67
CA LEU A 155 41.59 -37.85 -1.17
C LEU A 155 41.79 -36.63 -0.24
N CYS A 156 41.71 -36.80 1.07
CA CYS A 156 42.02 -35.73 2.04
C CYS A 156 43.46 -35.22 1.89
N LYS A 157 44.45 -36.13 1.75
CA LYS A 157 45.87 -35.79 1.51
C LYS A 157 46.08 -35.07 0.18
N LEU A 158 45.31 -35.42 -0.86
CA LEU A 158 45.35 -34.72 -2.15
C LEU A 158 44.81 -33.28 -2.02
N TYR A 159 43.70 -33.09 -1.31
CA TYR A 159 43.15 -31.76 -1.03
C TYR A 159 44.09 -30.91 -0.16
N GLN A 160 44.79 -31.50 0.80
CA GLN A 160 45.81 -30.79 1.57
C GLN A 160 46.93 -30.25 0.66
N LYS A 161 47.33 -31.00 -0.38
CA LYS A 161 48.38 -30.58 -1.33
C LYS A 161 47.96 -29.43 -2.25
N THR A 162 46.68 -29.23 -2.50
CA THR A 162 46.20 -28.11 -3.33
C THR A 162 46.28 -26.78 -2.58
N GLY A 163 46.33 -26.82 -1.24
CA GLY A 163 46.35 -25.64 -0.37
C GLY A 163 44.99 -24.96 -0.20
N CYS A 164 43.91 -25.53 -0.74
CA CYS A 164 42.57 -24.98 -0.56
C CYS A 164 42.05 -25.22 0.87
N LYS A 165 41.05 -24.44 1.28
CA LYS A 165 40.38 -24.59 2.58
C LYS A 165 38.97 -25.13 2.40
N VAL A 166 38.64 -26.27 3.01
CA VAL A 166 37.32 -26.91 2.89
C VAL A 166 36.53 -26.69 4.16
N PHE A 167 35.35 -26.07 4.04
CA PHE A 167 34.37 -26.00 5.12
C PHE A 167 33.16 -26.84 4.73
N SER A 168 32.75 -27.75 5.61
CA SER A 168 31.59 -28.61 5.39
C SER A 168 30.44 -28.18 6.28
N ILE A 169 29.22 -28.11 5.74
CA ILE A 169 27.99 -27.77 6.44
C ILE A 169 27.06 -28.97 6.30
N ILE A 170 26.81 -29.63 7.43
CA ILE A 170 26.05 -30.89 7.50
C ILE A 170 24.91 -30.80 8.52
N ASN A 171 23.97 -31.73 8.47
CA ASN A 171 22.83 -31.80 9.40
C ASN A 171 22.87 -33.01 10.35
N SER A 172 23.92 -33.84 10.30
CA SER A 172 24.05 -35.07 11.10
C SER A 172 25.30 -35.05 11.98
N MET A 173 25.12 -35.34 13.27
CA MET A 173 26.22 -35.58 14.22
C MET A 173 26.58 -37.07 14.33
N GLN A 174 25.95 -37.95 13.55
CA GLN A 174 26.29 -39.36 13.60
C GLN A 174 27.73 -39.54 13.12
N PHE A 175 28.53 -40.27 13.90
CA PHE A 175 29.95 -40.47 13.60
C PHE A 175 30.16 -41.05 12.20
N GLN A 176 29.29 -41.99 11.78
CA GLN A 176 29.31 -42.62 10.46
C GLN A 176 29.14 -41.63 9.29
N THR A 177 28.60 -40.44 9.52
CA THR A 177 28.40 -39.40 8.51
C THR A 177 29.41 -38.28 8.67
N SER A 178 29.46 -37.71 9.87
CA SER A 178 30.27 -36.52 10.16
C SER A 178 31.78 -36.78 10.16
N SER A 179 32.26 -37.99 10.45
CA SER A 179 33.70 -38.28 10.52
C SER A 179 34.42 -37.98 9.20
N PHE A 180 33.77 -38.27 8.07
CA PHE A 180 34.32 -38.03 6.73
C PHE A 180 34.59 -36.54 6.48
N TYR A 181 33.59 -35.70 6.78
CA TYR A 181 33.65 -34.25 6.57
C TYR A 181 34.57 -33.55 7.56
N ILE A 182 34.57 -33.99 8.82
CA ILE A 182 35.50 -33.49 9.85
C ILE A 182 36.94 -33.72 9.40
N LEU A 183 37.26 -34.95 8.96
CA LEU A 183 38.61 -35.30 8.50
C LEU A 183 39.06 -34.43 7.32
N LEU A 184 38.21 -34.30 6.28
CA LEU A 184 38.52 -33.49 5.10
C LEU A 184 38.72 -32.00 5.44
N SER A 185 37.85 -31.46 6.31
CA SER A 185 37.92 -30.06 6.74
C SER A 185 39.21 -29.81 7.53
N GLN A 186 39.58 -30.71 8.45
CA GLN A 186 40.80 -30.54 9.25
C GLN A 186 42.09 -30.66 8.44
N TYR A 187 42.19 -31.62 7.50
CA TYR A 187 43.35 -31.75 6.59
C TYR A 187 43.60 -30.48 5.77
N THR A 188 42.54 -29.70 5.51
CA THR A 188 42.58 -28.46 4.71
C THR A 188 42.52 -27.19 5.56
N GLN A 189 42.70 -27.29 6.89
CA GLN A 189 42.61 -26.17 7.85
C GLN A 189 41.26 -25.42 7.82
N GLY A 190 40.20 -26.06 7.34
CA GLY A 190 38.83 -25.58 7.45
C GLY A 190 38.09 -26.23 8.63
N ARG A 191 36.75 -26.11 8.65
CA ARG A 191 35.90 -26.61 9.76
C ARG A 191 34.60 -27.20 9.26
N THR A 192 34.08 -28.18 10.00
CA THR A 192 32.76 -28.77 9.76
C THR A 192 31.72 -28.18 10.71
N PHE A 193 30.62 -27.68 10.19
CA PHE A 193 29.51 -27.09 10.94
C PHE A 193 28.30 -28.02 10.92
N CYS A 194 27.66 -28.22 12.07
CA CYS A 194 26.42 -28.96 12.18
C CYS A 194 25.23 -28.00 12.35
N LEU A 195 24.29 -28.06 11.42
CA LEU A 195 23.02 -27.35 11.52
C LEU A 195 22.07 -28.09 12.47
N THR A 196 21.39 -27.35 13.35
CA THR A 196 20.37 -27.90 14.26
C THR A 196 18.98 -27.96 13.64
N SER A 197 18.76 -27.22 12.55
CA SER A 197 17.52 -27.15 11.79
C SER A 197 17.82 -27.02 10.31
N THR A 198 17.00 -27.64 9.46
CA THR A 198 17.10 -27.61 8.00
C THR A 198 16.18 -26.56 7.37
N ASP A 199 15.67 -25.61 8.17
CA ASP A 199 14.88 -24.50 7.65
C ASP A 199 15.74 -23.52 6.85
N VAL A 200 15.08 -22.89 5.87
CA VAL A 200 15.71 -21.99 4.91
C VAL A 200 16.45 -20.83 5.58
N LYS A 201 15.94 -20.31 6.71
CA LYS A 201 16.49 -19.14 7.40
C LYS A 201 17.76 -19.49 8.16
N THR A 202 17.76 -20.61 8.87
CA THR A 202 18.94 -21.10 9.62
C THR A 202 20.11 -21.39 8.70
N ILE A 203 19.84 -22.04 7.57
CA ILE A 203 20.87 -22.33 6.55
C ILE A 203 21.47 -21.03 6.00
N SER A 204 20.64 -20.08 5.56
CA SER A 204 21.13 -18.79 5.05
C SER A 204 21.94 -18.03 6.10
N LYS A 205 21.45 -17.93 7.33
CA LYS A 205 22.13 -17.23 8.42
C LYS A 205 23.49 -17.86 8.73
N ALA A 206 23.56 -19.19 8.78
CA ALA A 206 24.80 -19.93 8.99
C ALA A 206 25.85 -19.64 7.89
N THR A 207 25.45 -19.71 6.62
CA THR A 207 26.34 -19.43 5.48
C THR A 207 26.84 -17.97 5.50
N ILE A 208 25.95 -16.99 5.72
CA ILE A 208 26.33 -15.57 5.76
C ILE A 208 27.31 -15.31 6.91
N ASN A 209 27.02 -15.84 8.10
CA ASN A 209 27.88 -15.64 9.26
C ASN A 209 29.25 -16.30 9.08
N LEU A 210 29.33 -17.45 8.41
CA LEU A 210 30.60 -18.04 7.99
C LEU A 210 31.37 -17.08 7.09
N PHE A 211 30.75 -16.53 6.05
CA PHE A 211 31.41 -15.56 5.18
C PHE A 211 31.87 -14.31 5.93
N LEU A 212 31.03 -13.73 6.80
CA LEU A 212 31.40 -12.56 7.60
C LEU A 212 32.57 -12.85 8.53
N SER A 213 32.60 -14.03 9.17
CA SER A 213 33.72 -14.47 10.01
C SER A 213 35.01 -14.64 9.20
N LEU A 214 34.95 -15.22 8.00
CA LEU A 214 36.12 -15.37 7.12
C LEU A 214 36.64 -14.01 6.61
N CYS A 215 35.73 -13.04 6.46
CA CYS A 215 36.00 -11.65 6.07
C CYS A 215 36.50 -10.74 7.20
N ASN A 216 36.59 -11.23 8.45
CA ASN A 216 36.88 -10.41 9.64
C ASN A 216 35.83 -9.30 9.90
N ALA A 217 34.57 -9.54 9.55
CA ALA A 217 33.45 -8.62 9.76
C ALA A 217 32.58 -9.03 10.96
N GLU A 218 31.90 -8.05 11.58
CA GLU A 218 30.97 -8.32 12.68
C GLU A 218 29.78 -9.19 12.20
N TYR A 219 29.40 -10.18 13.00
CA TYR A 219 28.27 -11.07 12.74
C TYR A 219 27.45 -11.29 14.02
N GLU A 220 26.16 -11.63 13.88
CA GLU A 220 25.28 -11.91 15.02
C GLU A 220 25.60 -13.30 15.62
N SER A 221 25.83 -13.34 16.94
CA SER A 221 26.24 -14.55 17.66
C SER A 221 25.10 -15.49 18.06
N THR A 222 23.85 -15.08 17.85
CA THR A 222 22.66 -15.87 18.24
C THR A 222 22.35 -16.93 17.19
N ASP A 223 22.18 -18.18 17.61
CA ASP A 223 21.83 -19.34 16.76
C ASP A 223 22.88 -19.78 15.73
N LEU A 224 24.17 -19.62 16.05
CA LEU A 224 25.24 -20.12 15.17
C LEU A 224 25.34 -21.66 15.21
N PRO A 225 25.58 -22.32 14.06
CA PRO A 225 25.85 -23.74 14.05
C PRO A 225 27.15 -24.03 14.80
N ARG A 226 27.12 -25.07 15.63
CA ARG A 226 28.32 -25.52 16.34
C ARG A 226 29.22 -26.25 15.36
N TRP A 227 30.53 -26.05 15.48
CA TRP A 227 31.46 -26.80 14.66
C TRP A 227 31.84 -28.12 15.36
N LEU A 228 32.08 -29.14 14.54
CA LEU A 228 32.35 -30.49 14.96
C LEU A 228 33.85 -30.77 14.91
N ASN A 229 34.35 -31.41 15.96
CA ASN A 229 35.75 -31.78 16.09
C ASN A 229 35.89 -33.18 16.70
N PHE A 230 36.98 -33.89 16.39
CA PHE A 230 37.32 -35.13 17.08
C PHE A 230 37.86 -34.83 18.48
N ILE A 231 37.41 -35.59 19.49
CA ILE A 231 37.84 -35.38 20.89
C ILE A 231 39.24 -35.97 21.14
N ASN A 232 39.55 -37.13 20.56
CA ASN A 232 40.76 -37.91 20.89
C ASN A 232 41.51 -38.44 19.67
N ILE A 233 41.30 -37.84 18.50
CA ILE A 233 41.95 -38.23 17.27
C ILE A 233 42.57 -36.97 16.66
N ASN A 234 43.88 -36.98 16.49
CA ASN A 234 44.57 -35.96 15.72
C ASN A 234 44.65 -36.42 14.25
N VAL A 235 44.60 -35.49 13.32
CA VAL A 235 44.75 -35.78 11.88
C VAL A 235 46.07 -36.50 11.59
N ALA A 236 47.12 -36.15 12.35
CA ALA A 236 48.44 -36.79 12.26
C ALA A 236 48.43 -38.29 12.64
N ASP A 237 47.41 -38.77 13.37
CA ASP A 237 47.29 -40.18 13.74
C ASP A 237 46.97 -41.05 12.51
N PHE A 238 46.45 -40.47 11.42
CA PHE A 238 46.17 -41.13 10.14
C PHE A 238 47.34 -41.08 9.14
N ASP A 239 48.48 -40.48 9.53
CA ASP A 239 49.66 -40.34 8.67
C ASP A 239 50.71 -41.44 8.89
N ASN A 240 50.55 -42.30 9.91
CA ASN A 240 51.47 -43.41 10.17
C ASN A 240 51.18 -44.61 9.24
N GLU A 241 52.09 -44.86 8.30
CA GLU A 241 52.00 -45.95 7.31
C GLU A 241 52.48 -47.33 7.83
N ASP A 242 53.00 -47.42 9.06
CA ASP A 242 53.72 -48.61 9.57
C ASP A 242 52.88 -49.67 10.31
N ASP A 243 51.57 -49.47 10.52
CA ASP A 243 50.72 -50.51 11.12
C ASP A 243 50.20 -51.50 10.07
N ALA A 244 51.07 -52.43 9.68
CA ALA A 244 50.77 -53.60 8.83
C ALA A 244 49.76 -54.61 9.43
N GLN A 245 48.92 -54.20 10.39
CA GLN A 245 47.80 -54.99 10.93
C GLN A 245 46.42 -54.56 10.38
N TYR A 246 46.37 -53.57 9.49
CA TYR A 246 45.12 -53.03 8.91
C TYR A 246 44.97 -53.36 7.42
N GLU A 247 45.09 -54.64 7.03
CA GLU A 247 44.88 -55.11 5.65
C GLU A 247 43.40 -55.21 5.21
N ASP A 248 42.44 -54.95 6.10
CA ASP A 248 41.02 -54.88 5.71
C ASP A 248 40.65 -53.45 5.31
N GLN A 249 40.06 -53.31 4.11
CA GLN A 249 39.67 -52.10 3.38
C GLN A 249 38.70 -51.12 4.11
N ALA A 250 38.96 -50.75 5.36
CA ALA A 250 38.08 -49.91 6.18
C ALA A 250 38.87 -48.76 6.83
N TYR A 251 39.21 -47.75 6.02
CA TYR A 251 40.01 -46.57 6.39
C TYR A 251 39.21 -45.47 7.11
N LEU A 252 38.29 -45.87 8.00
CA LEU A 252 37.72 -45.00 9.04
C LEU A 252 37.64 -45.81 10.34
N PRO A 253 37.77 -45.19 11.52
CA PRO A 253 37.81 -45.91 12.79
C PRO A 253 36.66 -46.92 12.89
N SER A 254 36.99 -48.21 12.75
CA SER A 254 35.98 -49.25 12.81
C SER A 254 35.33 -49.22 14.19
N THR A 255 34.03 -49.46 14.26
CA THR A 255 33.26 -49.62 15.49
C THR A 255 33.79 -50.73 16.42
N LYS A 256 34.88 -51.42 16.07
CA LYS A 256 35.57 -52.44 16.87
C LYS A 256 36.67 -51.88 17.80
N SER A 257 37.18 -50.67 17.58
CA SER A 257 38.04 -49.99 18.56
C SER A 257 37.17 -49.29 19.61
N LYS A 258 36.73 -50.04 20.63
CA LYS A 258 35.99 -49.56 21.82
C LYS A 258 36.78 -48.58 22.72
N LYS A 259 37.78 -47.90 22.18
CA LYS A 259 38.47 -46.76 22.81
C LYS A 259 38.39 -45.55 21.87
N LEU A 260 37.49 -44.62 22.23
CA LEU A 260 37.67 -43.17 22.11
C LEU A 260 37.65 -42.52 20.70
N ALA A 261 36.59 -42.69 19.91
CA ALA A 261 36.26 -41.72 18.85
C ALA A 261 34.89 -41.09 19.16
N SER A 262 34.90 -39.93 19.82
CA SER A 262 33.69 -39.14 20.09
C SER A 262 33.83 -37.77 19.44
N ILE A 263 32.71 -37.24 18.96
CA ILE A 263 32.64 -35.91 18.33
C ILE A 263 32.19 -34.90 19.37
N ASN A 264 32.89 -33.77 19.46
CA ASN A 264 32.47 -32.64 20.28
C ASN A 264 31.83 -31.55 19.42
N MET A 265 31.01 -30.74 20.07
CA MET A 265 30.49 -29.49 19.53
C MET A 265 31.15 -28.32 20.24
N GLU A 266 31.78 -27.43 19.48
CA GLU A 266 32.37 -26.21 19.99
C GLU A 266 31.65 -24.96 19.46
N ALA A 267 31.84 -23.84 20.16
CA ALA A 267 31.27 -22.57 19.75
C ALA A 267 31.81 -22.17 18.38
N PHE A 268 30.92 -21.63 17.54
CA PHE A 268 31.25 -21.15 16.20
C PHE A 268 32.46 -20.22 16.25
N SER A 269 33.51 -20.59 15.54
CA SER A 269 34.63 -19.72 15.23
C SER A 269 35.21 -20.15 13.89
N ALA A 270 35.64 -19.20 13.08
CA ALA A 270 36.45 -19.44 11.91
C ALA A 270 37.52 -18.35 11.89
N GLU A 271 38.77 -18.73 11.64
CA GLU A 271 39.85 -17.76 11.53
C GLU A 271 39.70 -16.96 10.24
N ALA A 272 39.87 -15.64 10.35
CA ALA A 272 39.85 -14.76 9.19
C ALA A 272 40.91 -15.19 8.18
N ILE A 273 40.53 -15.21 6.91
CA ILE A 273 41.45 -15.58 5.84
C ILE A 273 42.04 -14.29 5.27
N LYS A 274 43.37 -14.18 5.29
CA LYS A 274 44.11 -12.97 4.90
C LYS A 274 43.70 -12.39 3.54
N PHE A 275 43.31 -13.23 2.57
CA PHE A 275 42.87 -12.76 1.25
C PHE A 275 41.38 -12.36 1.16
N MET A 276 40.57 -12.61 2.20
CA MET A 276 39.17 -12.20 2.31
C MET A 276 38.94 -11.03 3.27
N GLU A 277 39.96 -10.63 4.02
CA GLU A 277 39.85 -9.59 5.03
C GLU A 277 39.37 -8.25 4.44
N VAL A 278 38.32 -7.69 5.05
CA VAL A 278 37.68 -6.45 4.56
C VAL A 278 38.20 -5.24 5.33
N ASP A 279 38.80 -4.29 4.63
CA ASP A 279 39.12 -2.98 5.21
C ASP A 279 37.90 -2.05 5.11
N LEU A 280 37.16 -1.94 6.23
CA LEU A 280 35.99 -1.08 6.35
C LEU A 280 36.32 0.41 6.14
N ARG A 281 37.51 0.89 6.50
CA ARG A 281 37.89 2.30 6.35
C ARG A 281 38.07 2.64 4.87
N PHE A 282 38.69 1.74 4.12
CA PHE A 282 38.84 1.89 2.67
C PHE A 282 37.49 1.93 1.94
N MET A 283 36.52 1.10 2.37
CA MET A 283 35.18 1.10 1.76
C MET A 283 34.43 2.42 1.95
N LEU A 284 34.55 3.03 3.14
CA LEU A 284 33.97 4.34 3.43
C LEU A 284 34.57 5.42 2.50
N ASP A 285 35.90 5.45 2.42
CA ASP A 285 36.63 6.38 1.57
C ASP A 285 36.28 6.22 0.08
N LYS A 286 36.18 4.97 -0.38
CA LYS A 286 35.82 4.65 -1.77
C LYS A 286 34.37 5.04 -2.06
N PHE A 287 33.45 4.76 -1.14
CA PHE A 287 32.05 5.17 -1.28
C PHE A 287 31.89 6.68 -1.37
N GLU A 288 32.75 7.50 -0.76
CA GLU A 288 32.66 8.96 -0.90
C GLU A 288 33.28 9.47 -2.21
N LYS A 289 34.41 8.89 -2.64
CA LYS A 289 35.24 9.41 -3.75
C LYS A 289 34.95 8.81 -5.12
N ASP A 290 34.42 7.58 -5.21
CA ASP A 290 34.25 6.82 -6.46
C ASP A 290 32.77 6.66 -6.82
N ASP A 291 32.33 7.36 -7.87
CA ASP A 291 30.93 7.33 -8.34
C ASP A 291 30.54 6.01 -9.03
N GLU A 292 31.49 5.27 -9.60
CA GLU A 292 31.24 3.96 -10.19
C GLU A 292 30.96 2.95 -9.08
N TYR A 293 31.78 2.96 -8.02
CA TYR A 293 31.55 2.15 -6.83
C TYR A 293 30.22 2.49 -6.13
N LYS A 294 29.88 3.78 -5.99
CA LYS A 294 28.55 4.19 -5.51
C LYS A 294 27.44 3.56 -6.36
N SER A 295 27.55 3.63 -7.69
CA SER A 295 26.55 3.07 -8.61
C SER A 295 26.36 1.57 -8.43
N VAL A 296 27.46 0.82 -8.23
CA VAL A 296 27.43 -0.61 -7.93
C VAL A 296 26.73 -0.88 -6.59
N VAL A 297 26.99 -0.08 -5.55
CA VAL A 297 26.32 -0.20 -4.25
C VAL A 297 24.81 0.01 -4.38
N TYR A 298 24.36 1.03 -5.11
CA TYR A 298 22.93 1.27 -5.36
C TYR A 298 22.27 0.10 -6.10
N GLN A 299 22.90 -0.41 -7.16
CA GLN A 299 22.37 -1.55 -7.93
C GLN A 299 22.26 -2.83 -7.09
N ILE A 300 23.27 -3.12 -6.27
CA ILE A 300 23.26 -4.30 -5.40
C ILE A 300 22.17 -4.17 -4.35
N LEU A 301 22.08 -3.02 -3.66
CA LEU A 301 21.02 -2.81 -2.67
C LEU A 301 19.63 -2.91 -3.34
N GLU A 302 19.43 -2.31 -4.52
CA GLU A 302 18.16 -2.42 -5.26
C GLU A 302 17.80 -3.87 -5.58
N SER A 303 18.76 -4.69 -6.01
CA SER A 303 18.54 -6.11 -6.30
C SER A 303 18.15 -6.94 -5.06
N LEU A 304 18.57 -6.52 -3.87
CA LEU A 304 18.25 -7.17 -2.60
C LEU A 304 16.92 -6.70 -2.00
N MET A 305 16.33 -5.61 -2.50
CA MET A 305 15.09 -5.01 -1.99
C MET A 305 13.83 -5.73 -2.52
N THR A 306 13.87 -7.05 -2.59
CA THR A 306 12.74 -7.91 -2.98
C THR A 306 12.21 -8.71 -1.79
N PRO A 307 10.95 -9.17 -1.78
CA PRO A 307 10.40 -9.95 -0.66
C PRO A 307 11.20 -11.20 -0.31
N GLN A 308 11.91 -11.77 -1.28
CA GLN A 308 12.71 -13.00 -1.12
C GLN A 308 14.09 -12.74 -0.51
N HIS A 309 14.64 -11.53 -0.68
CA HIS A 309 16.04 -11.22 -0.32
C HIS A 309 16.19 -10.14 0.75
N ILE A 310 15.13 -9.41 1.11
CA ILE A 310 15.25 -8.25 2.02
C ILE A 310 15.80 -8.59 3.42
N LEU A 311 15.51 -9.78 3.95
CA LEU A 311 16.03 -10.25 5.24
C LEU A 311 17.56 -10.44 5.23
N ALA A 312 18.16 -10.63 4.05
CA ALA A 312 19.60 -10.63 3.89
C ALA A 312 20.27 -9.39 4.48
N VAL A 313 19.65 -8.24 4.18
CA VAL A 313 20.20 -6.93 4.47
C VAL A 313 20.19 -6.68 5.97
N THR A 314 19.26 -7.31 6.70
CA THR A 314 19.13 -7.13 8.15
C THR A 314 20.18 -7.91 8.94
N HIS A 315 20.61 -9.08 8.46
CA HIS A 315 21.62 -9.91 9.13
C HIS A 315 23.07 -9.54 8.76
N ASN A 316 23.25 -8.81 7.66
CA ASN A 316 24.57 -8.47 7.16
C ASN A 316 25.02 -7.07 7.63
N SER A 317 26.03 -7.05 8.50
CA SER A 317 26.59 -5.81 9.07
C SER A 317 27.17 -4.86 8.02
N ILE A 318 27.78 -5.38 6.95
CA ILE A 318 28.38 -4.61 5.86
C ILE A 318 27.30 -3.93 5.02
N LEU A 319 26.26 -4.67 4.62
CA LEU A 319 25.13 -4.10 3.89
C LEU A 319 24.37 -3.08 4.74
N GLY A 320 24.22 -3.34 6.04
CA GLY A 320 23.65 -2.38 6.99
C GLY A 320 24.47 -1.09 7.14
N LEU A 321 25.80 -1.16 7.08
CA LEU A 321 26.67 0.01 7.06
C LEU A 321 26.51 0.81 5.76
N LEU A 322 26.54 0.14 4.60
CA LEU A 322 26.35 0.79 3.29
C LEU A 322 24.97 1.44 3.16
N TRP A 323 23.92 0.79 3.64
CA TRP A 323 22.57 1.36 3.68
C TRP A 323 22.54 2.69 4.46
N ARG A 324 23.15 2.73 5.66
CA ARG A 324 23.22 3.95 6.46
C ARG A 324 23.95 5.08 5.75
N LEU A 325 24.99 4.79 4.97
CA LEU A 325 25.70 5.78 4.15
C LEU A 325 24.84 6.29 2.99
N VAL A 326 24.16 5.39 2.29
CA VAL A 326 23.18 5.74 1.24
C VAL A 326 22.09 6.65 1.79
N CYS A 327 21.57 6.35 2.99
CA CYS A 327 20.57 7.19 3.65
C CYS A 327 21.06 8.61 3.94
N LYS A 328 22.37 8.81 4.20
CA LYS A 328 22.99 10.13 4.43
C LYS A 328 23.10 10.98 3.15
N GLN A 329 23.12 10.37 1.97
CA GLN A 329 23.26 11.06 0.68
C GLN A 329 21.95 11.72 0.19
N LYS A 330 21.47 12.73 0.91
CA LYS A 330 20.18 13.40 0.63
C LYS A 330 20.07 14.10 -0.74
N LYS A 331 21.19 14.33 -1.43
CA LYS A 331 21.24 15.03 -2.72
C LYS A 331 21.24 14.08 -3.93
N ASP A 332 21.41 12.77 -3.71
CA ASP A 332 21.48 11.78 -4.79
C ASP A 332 20.07 11.25 -5.11
N THR A 333 19.61 11.43 -6.35
CA THR A 333 18.27 11.01 -6.80
C THR A 333 18.07 9.50 -6.75
N ARG A 334 19.15 8.70 -6.81
CA ARG A 334 19.09 7.22 -6.72
C ARG A 334 18.64 6.74 -5.35
N ARG A 335 18.90 7.52 -4.29
CA ARG A 335 18.43 7.26 -2.93
C ARG A 335 16.91 7.21 -2.85
N ASP A 336 16.24 8.15 -3.50
CA ASP A 336 14.78 8.27 -3.40
C ASP A 336 14.08 7.11 -4.12
N GLN A 337 14.64 6.67 -5.26
CA GLN A 337 14.20 5.47 -5.96
C GLN A 337 14.34 4.22 -5.06
N LEU A 338 15.48 4.08 -4.40
CA LEU A 338 15.77 2.94 -3.54
C LEU A 338 14.87 2.90 -2.27
N ILE A 339 14.58 4.06 -1.66
CA ILE A 339 13.61 4.19 -0.56
C ILE A 339 12.19 3.84 -1.03
N LEU A 340 11.83 4.24 -2.25
CA LEU A 340 10.54 3.93 -2.85
C LEU A 340 10.40 2.42 -3.09
N THR A 341 11.42 1.76 -3.64
CA THR A 341 11.46 0.29 -3.82
C THR A 341 11.31 -0.43 -2.48
N LEU A 342 12.06 -0.02 -1.44
CA LEU A 342 11.91 -0.58 -0.09
C LEU A 342 10.48 -0.44 0.45
N SER A 343 9.88 0.75 0.27
CA SER A 343 8.52 1.02 0.73
C SER A 343 7.49 0.15 0.00
N GLN A 344 7.65 -0.05 -1.31
CA GLN A 344 6.79 -0.93 -2.11
C GLN A 344 6.92 -2.40 -1.69
N THR A 345 8.15 -2.85 -1.43
CA THR A 345 8.41 -4.22 -0.96
C THR A 345 7.79 -4.46 0.42
N LEU A 346 7.95 -3.52 1.36
CA LEU A 346 7.32 -3.60 2.69
C LEU A 346 5.79 -3.59 2.62
N ASN A 347 5.19 -2.82 1.70
CA ASN A 347 3.75 -2.85 1.49
C ASN A 347 3.28 -4.20 0.93
N THR A 348 4.01 -4.74 -0.05
CA THR A 348 3.71 -6.05 -0.66
C THR A 348 3.82 -7.17 0.37
N MET A 349 4.86 -7.17 1.21
CA MET A 349 5.00 -8.12 2.30
C MET A 349 3.91 -7.97 3.36
N GLY A 350 3.53 -6.73 3.70
CA GLY A 350 2.48 -6.43 4.69
C GLY A 350 1.08 -6.90 4.29
N LEU A 351 0.82 -7.12 2.99
CA LEU A 351 -0.43 -7.70 2.49
C LEU A 351 -0.49 -9.23 2.67
N ASN A 352 0.64 -9.90 2.93
CA ASN A 352 0.72 -11.34 3.09
C ASN A 352 0.87 -11.72 4.58
N PRO A 353 -0.16 -12.34 5.22
CA PRO A 353 -0.11 -12.72 6.63
C PRO A 353 1.05 -13.67 6.98
N ALA A 354 1.51 -14.50 6.04
CA ALA A 354 2.62 -15.43 6.26
C ALA A 354 3.97 -14.71 6.48
N LEU A 355 4.10 -13.46 6.02
CA LEU A 355 5.34 -12.66 6.09
C LEU A 355 5.28 -11.58 7.19
N ALA A 356 4.29 -11.62 8.08
CA ALA A 356 4.10 -10.58 9.10
C ALA A 356 5.30 -10.44 10.05
N ALA A 357 5.87 -11.58 10.50
CA ALA A 357 7.06 -11.59 11.35
C ALA A 357 8.29 -11.01 10.64
N ASP A 358 8.50 -11.37 9.38
CA ASP A 358 9.62 -10.89 8.56
C ASP A 358 9.49 -9.39 8.27
N THR A 359 8.27 -8.92 8.02
CA THR A 359 7.96 -7.50 7.86
C THR A 359 8.30 -6.71 9.12
N ALA A 360 8.07 -7.28 10.31
CA ALA A 360 8.41 -6.63 11.58
C ALA A 360 9.93 -6.51 11.78
N ILE A 361 10.70 -7.54 11.43
CA ILE A 361 12.17 -7.54 11.50
C ILE A 361 12.75 -6.44 10.60
N VAL A 362 12.32 -6.37 9.33
CA VAL A 362 12.81 -5.36 8.39
C VAL A 362 12.43 -3.96 8.86
N ARG A 363 11.21 -3.74 9.35
CA ARG A 363 10.80 -2.44 9.90
C ARG A 363 11.67 -2.02 11.09
N ALA A 364 11.94 -2.93 12.02
CA ALA A 364 12.82 -2.64 13.15
C ALA A 364 14.25 -2.29 12.70
N TRP A 365 14.79 -3.00 11.70
CA TRP A 365 16.11 -2.71 11.13
C TRP A 365 16.16 -1.36 10.41
N VAL A 366 15.12 -1.00 9.65
CA VAL A 366 15.00 0.31 9.00
C VAL A 366 14.98 1.40 10.09
N GLU A 367 14.19 1.21 11.15
CA GLU A 367 14.12 2.15 12.27
C GLU A 367 15.47 2.32 12.98
N GLU A 368 16.23 1.24 13.17
CA GLU A 368 17.56 1.28 13.78
C GLU A 368 18.59 1.98 12.88
N SER A 369 18.43 1.89 11.56
CA SER A 369 19.28 2.61 10.61
C SER A 369 19.17 4.14 10.70
N TYR A 370 18.07 4.65 11.28
CA TYR A 370 17.86 6.08 11.56
C TYR A 370 18.23 6.48 13.00
N ASN A 371 18.75 5.55 13.82
CA ASN A 371 19.13 5.79 15.21
C ASN A 371 20.50 6.50 15.31
N ALA A 372 20.50 7.79 15.64
CA ALA A 372 21.70 8.62 15.78
C ALA A 372 22.26 8.64 17.22
N ARG A 373 21.93 7.66 18.07
CA ARG A 373 22.28 7.69 19.51
C ARG A 373 23.76 7.92 19.79
N GLU A 374 24.66 7.22 19.10
CA GLU A 374 26.10 7.37 19.33
C GLU A 374 26.62 8.77 18.94
N GLU A 375 26.14 9.30 17.82
CA GLU A 375 26.47 10.68 17.38
C GLU A 375 26.03 11.70 18.45
N ILE A 376 24.85 11.52 19.02
CA ILE A 376 24.30 12.40 20.06
C ILE A 376 25.12 12.31 21.34
N ILE A 377 25.45 11.10 21.80
CA ILE A 377 26.25 10.89 23.01
C ILE A 377 27.64 11.50 22.84
N ASN A 378 28.29 11.26 21.70
CA ASN A 378 29.61 11.84 21.40
C ASN A 378 29.55 13.37 21.38
N ARG A 379 28.52 13.95 20.75
CA ARG A 379 28.35 15.41 20.71
C ARG A 379 28.08 16.01 22.10
N ILE A 380 27.33 15.33 22.95
CA ILE A 380 27.12 15.74 24.35
C ILE A 380 28.43 15.64 25.15
N ALA A 381 29.24 14.62 24.90
CA ALA A 381 30.52 14.41 25.58
C ALA A 381 31.57 15.48 25.26
N GLU A 382 31.52 16.08 24.06
CA GLU A 382 32.39 17.19 23.67
C GLU A 382 32.15 18.49 24.47
N ILE A 383 31.01 18.59 25.16
CA ILE A 383 30.64 19.81 25.90
C ILE A 383 31.22 19.75 27.31
N THR A 384 32.13 20.69 27.59
CA THR A 384 32.90 20.77 28.84
C THR A 384 32.04 20.93 30.10
N GLU A 385 30.92 21.67 30.01
CA GLU A 385 29.95 21.84 31.10
C GLU A 385 28.65 21.11 30.79
N GLN A 386 28.52 19.91 31.35
CA GLN A 386 27.34 19.06 31.17
C GLN A 386 26.12 19.51 31.97
N VAL A 387 26.30 20.33 33.01
CA VAL A 387 25.22 20.90 33.83
C VAL A 387 25.31 22.43 33.82
N PRO A 388 24.18 23.16 33.85
CA PRO A 388 22.81 22.67 33.98
C PRO A 388 22.28 21.99 32.70
N ALA A 389 21.48 20.93 32.85
CA ALA A 389 20.98 20.11 31.74
C ALA A 389 19.45 19.98 31.75
N ILE A 390 18.86 19.86 30.57
CA ILE A 390 17.45 19.53 30.37
C ILE A 390 17.28 18.02 30.45
N VAL A 391 16.34 17.57 31.29
CA VAL A 391 15.93 16.16 31.40
C VAL A 391 14.41 16.05 31.35
N LEU A 392 13.93 14.92 30.84
CA LEU A 392 12.52 14.54 30.94
C LEU A 392 12.32 13.72 32.22
N THR A 393 11.46 14.17 33.13
CA THR A 393 11.23 13.48 34.42
C THR A 393 10.26 12.30 34.34
N LEU A 394 9.55 12.15 33.22
CA LEU A 394 8.63 11.04 32.99
C LEU A 394 9.31 9.92 32.21
N ASP A 395 9.12 8.69 32.66
CA ASP A 395 9.53 7.47 31.93
C ASP A 395 8.65 7.18 30.71
N LYS A 396 7.62 7.99 30.47
CA LYS A 396 6.71 7.81 29.33
C LYS A 396 7.36 8.32 28.05
N LYS A 397 8.05 7.42 27.35
CA LYS A 397 8.61 7.65 26.02
C LYS A 397 7.54 7.58 24.93
N MET A 398 7.79 8.26 23.82
CA MET A 398 6.98 8.17 22.62
C MET A 398 7.70 7.30 21.59
N THR A 399 6.95 6.62 20.71
CA THR A 399 7.59 5.86 19.63
C THR A 399 8.21 6.82 18.60
N ARG A 400 9.29 6.39 17.92
CA ARG A 400 9.93 7.20 16.86
C ARG A 400 8.93 7.55 15.75
N THR A 401 8.09 6.59 15.38
CA THR A 401 7.05 6.75 14.36
C THR A 401 6.04 7.82 14.75
N GLU A 402 5.53 7.80 15.99
CA GLU A 402 4.65 8.87 16.50
C GLU A 402 5.35 10.24 16.47
N LEU A 403 6.63 10.33 16.83
CA LEU A 403 7.38 11.59 16.84
C LEU A 403 7.64 12.13 15.43
N LEU A 404 7.96 11.25 14.47
CA LEU A 404 8.14 11.60 13.06
C LEU A 404 6.82 11.99 12.37
N GLU A 405 5.67 11.48 12.83
CA GLU A 405 4.36 11.92 12.30
C GLU A 405 4.10 13.43 12.51
N ILE A 406 4.77 14.06 13.48
CA ILE A 406 4.73 15.52 13.62
C ILE A 406 5.25 16.22 12.37
N THR A 407 6.32 15.69 11.74
CA THR A 407 6.94 16.32 10.56
C THR A 407 6.03 16.21 9.34
N ARG A 408 5.21 15.16 9.28
CA ARG A 408 4.37 14.84 8.12
C ARG A 408 2.98 15.47 8.20
N SER A 409 2.28 15.26 9.31
CA SER A 409 0.84 15.56 9.41
C SER A 409 0.50 16.62 10.44
N CYS A 410 1.41 16.91 11.39
CA CYS A 410 1.15 17.79 12.54
C CYS A 410 -0.21 17.46 13.21
N ASN A 411 -0.53 16.17 13.33
CA ASN A 411 -1.81 15.72 13.87
C ASN A 411 -2.03 16.24 15.30
N ALA A 412 -3.24 16.73 15.59
CA ALA A 412 -3.61 17.30 16.88
C ALA A 412 -3.38 16.34 18.06
N GLU A 413 -3.57 15.02 17.87
CA GLU A 413 -3.33 14.04 18.95
C GLU A 413 -1.84 13.90 19.29
N VAL A 414 -1.00 13.82 18.26
CA VAL A 414 0.46 13.73 18.42
C VAL A 414 1.00 15.03 19.02
N LEU A 415 0.54 16.19 18.53
CA LEU A 415 0.90 17.49 19.10
C LEU A 415 0.50 17.61 20.57
N ARG A 416 -0.66 17.05 20.97
CA ARG A 416 -1.09 17.01 22.39
C ARG A 416 -0.14 16.19 23.24
N LYS A 417 0.27 15.00 22.78
CA LYS A 417 1.24 14.14 23.47
C LYS A 417 2.58 14.86 23.64
N VAL A 418 3.08 15.49 22.58
CA VAL A 418 4.36 16.23 22.60
C VAL A 418 4.30 17.42 23.54
N MET A 419 3.22 18.20 23.47
CA MET A 419 3.04 19.34 24.38
C MET A 419 2.98 18.90 25.84
N SER A 420 2.32 17.78 26.12
CA SER A 420 2.32 17.18 27.45
C SER A 420 3.74 16.84 27.90
N LEU A 421 4.55 16.19 27.05
CA LEU A 421 5.92 15.81 27.40
C LEU A 421 6.85 17.02 27.55
N LEU A 422 6.69 18.06 26.72
CA LEU A 422 7.45 19.32 26.85
C LEU A 422 7.21 20.03 28.19
N ASN A 423 6.03 19.88 28.78
CA ASN A 423 5.72 20.42 30.11
C ASN A 423 6.40 19.65 31.25
N HIS A 424 6.92 18.45 31.00
CA HIS A 424 7.66 17.64 31.97
C HIS A 424 9.19 17.78 31.83
N LEU A 425 9.66 18.73 31.02
CA LEU A 425 11.07 19.09 30.98
C LEU A 425 11.45 19.82 32.27
N THR A 426 12.55 19.43 32.87
CA THR A 426 13.13 20.09 34.04
C THR A 426 14.61 20.35 33.84
N VAL A 427 15.13 21.33 34.57
CA VAL A 427 16.56 21.67 34.56
C VAL A 427 17.23 21.07 35.78
N VAL A 428 18.25 20.26 35.56
CA VAL A 428 19.06 19.65 36.62
C VAL A 428 20.42 20.35 36.68
N THR A 429 20.78 20.82 37.87
CA THR A 429 22.06 21.51 38.15
C THR A 429 23.13 20.56 38.73
N ASN A 430 22.73 19.43 39.32
CA ASN A 430 23.62 18.47 39.96
C ASN A 430 23.88 17.24 39.09
N LYS A 431 25.16 16.88 38.89
CA LYS A 431 25.55 15.70 38.10
C LYS A 431 25.01 14.37 38.66
N SER A 432 24.69 14.29 39.95
CA SER A 432 24.13 13.08 40.58
C SER A 432 22.70 12.75 40.13
N ASN A 433 21.95 13.75 39.67
CA ASN A 433 20.53 13.62 39.30
C ASN A 433 20.32 13.56 37.78
N LEU A 434 21.40 13.33 37.03
CA LEU A 434 21.37 13.25 35.58
C LEU A 434 20.73 11.92 35.16
N SER A 435 19.67 11.97 34.39
CA SER A 435 19.07 10.78 33.79
C SER A 435 19.95 10.24 32.65
N LYS A 436 19.64 9.03 32.16
CA LYS A 436 20.36 8.40 31.04
C LYS A 436 20.36 9.26 29.76
N ASN A 437 19.30 10.05 29.55
CA ASN A 437 19.17 10.96 28.41
C ASN A 437 19.04 12.40 28.93
N TYR A 438 20.01 13.25 28.64
CA TYR A 438 20.01 14.65 29.04
C TYR A 438 20.58 15.53 27.92
N LEU A 439 20.27 16.83 27.96
CA LEU A 439 20.82 17.81 27.02
C LEU A 439 21.42 19.00 27.80
N PRO A 440 22.75 19.22 27.75
CA PRO A 440 23.37 20.40 28.35
C PRO A 440 22.79 21.73 27.86
N LEU A 441 22.43 22.64 28.75
CA LEU A 441 21.93 23.97 28.37
C LEU A 441 23.00 24.81 27.67
N LYS A 442 24.30 24.50 27.81
CA LYS A 442 25.37 25.27 27.14
C LYS A 442 25.40 25.08 25.62
N MET A 443 24.65 24.11 25.07
CA MET A 443 24.54 23.91 23.62
C MET A 443 23.99 25.13 22.88
N ASN A 444 24.29 25.21 21.59
CA ASN A 444 23.71 26.24 20.72
C ASN A 444 22.20 26.05 20.61
N ASP A 445 21.47 27.16 20.43
CA ASP A 445 20.00 27.16 20.43
C ASP A 445 19.43 26.20 19.36
N GLY A 446 20.01 26.17 18.15
CA GLY A 446 19.60 25.22 17.10
C GLY A 446 19.89 23.76 17.43
N GLU A 447 21.07 23.45 17.97
CA GLU A 447 21.45 22.08 18.35
C GLU A 447 20.55 21.53 19.44
N ILE A 448 20.12 22.37 20.40
CA ILE A 448 19.15 21.95 21.42
C ILE A 448 17.86 21.49 20.78
N PHE A 449 17.28 22.23 19.82
CA PHE A 449 16.02 21.82 19.19
C PHE A 449 16.17 20.64 18.22
N GLU A 450 17.35 20.47 17.60
CA GLU A 450 17.66 19.28 16.79
C GLU A 450 17.77 18.01 17.64
N LEU A 451 18.31 18.13 18.86
CA LEU A 451 18.54 17.01 19.78
C LEU A 451 17.44 16.82 20.82
N LEU A 452 16.55 17.79 21.03
CA LEU A 452 15.38 17.71 21.92
C LEU A 452 14.55 16.42 21.76
N PRO A 453 14.31 15.90 20.53
CA PRO A 453 13.58 14.66 20.31
C PRO A 453 14.24 13.44 20.97
N HIS A 454 15.56 13.45 21.16
CA HIS A 454 16.31 12.39 21.84
C HIS A 454 15.80 12.15 23.28
N LEU A 455 15.30 13.20 23.94
CA LEU A 455 14.70 13.07 25.27
C LEU A 455 13.34 12.37 25.24
N LEU A 456 12.61 12.46 24.11
CA LEU A 456 11.27 11.90 23.93
C LEU A 456 11.29 10.48 23.34
N ALA A 457 12.20 10.25 22.39
CA ALA A 457 12.46 8.98 21.74
C ALA A 457 13.98 8.80 21.53
N ASP A 458 14.54 7.74 22.10
CA ASP A 458 15.98 7.52 22.12
C ASP A 458 16.59 7.57 20.71
N GLY A 459 17.68 8.31 20.57
CA GLY A 459 18.47 8.36 19.33
C GLY A 459 17.86 9.12 18.16
N LEU A 460 16.73 9.81 18.35
CA LEU A 460 16.13 10.62 17.29
C LEU A 460 16.78 12.01 17.20
N LYS A 461 17.21 12.38 16.00
CA LYS A 461 17.71 13.72 15.65
C LYS A 461 16.80 14.35 14.60
N PHE A 462 16.36 15.56 14.86
CA PHE A 462 15.55 16.33 13.92
C PHE A 462 16.42 17.11 12.93
N SER A 463 15.89 17.26 11.71
CA SER A 463 16.40 18.26 10.77
C SER A 463 15.91 19.66 11.16
N LEU A 464 16.42 20.68 10.47
CA LEU A 464 16.12 22.10 10.74
C LEU A 464 14.62 22.39 10.93
N ARG A 465 13.77 21.85 10.05
CA ARG A 465 12.32 22.16 10.04
C ARG A 465 11.55 21.52 11.21
N PRO A 466 11.65 20.20 11.49
CA PRO A 466 11.08 19.60 12.69
C PRO A 466 11.60 20.21 13.99
N ALA A 467 12.89 20.56 14.05
CA ALA A 467 13.46 21.29 15.19
C ALA A 467 12.79 22.65 15.38
N ALA A 468 12.60 23.39 14.28
CA ALA A 468 11.93 24.68 14.33
C ALA A 468 10.44 24.58 14.64
N LEU A 469 9.75 23.50 14.24
CA LEU A 469 8.40 23.22 14.69
C LEU A 469 8.34 22.99 16.21
N MET A 470 9.29 22.23 16.78
CA MET A 470 9.40 22.08 18.23
C MET A 470 9.63 23.42 18.93
N ALA A 471 10.46 24.29 18.36
CA ALA A 471 10.66 25.65 18.85
C ALA A 471 9.36 26.48 18.80
N MET A 472 8.60 26.43 17.71
CA MET A 472 7.29 27.09 17.61
C MET A 472 6.30 26.61 18.67
N LEU A 473 6.27 25.30 18.95
CA LEU A 473 5.44 24.74 20.02
C LEU A 473 5.87 25.25 21.40
N CYS A 474 7.16 25.42 21.64
CA CYS A 474 7.68 26.01 22.88
C CYS A 474 7.28 27.49 23.03
N VAL A 475 7.27 28.26 21.93
CA VAL A 475 6.78 29.65 21.94
C VAL A 475 5.27 29.71 22.19
N LEU A 476 4.48 28.90 21.48
CA LEU A 476 3.02 28.87 21.63
C LEU A 476 2.57 28.41 23.02
N SER A 477 3.30 27.49 23.65
CA SER A 477 3.03 27.03 25.01
C SER A 477 3.59 27.94 26.10
N LYS A 478 4.40 28.95 25.75
CA LYS A 478 5.13 29.80 26.69
C LYS A 478 5.97 28.98 27.67
N ASN A 479 6.72 28.02 27.15
CA ASN A 479 7.52 27.11 27.96
C ASN A 479 8.62 27.87 28.74
N GLY A 480 8.57 27.82 30.07
CA GLY A 480 9.46 28.62 30.92
C GLY A 480 10.97 28.33 30.80
N ILE A 481 11.37 27.19 30.22
CA ILE A 481 12.79 26.80 30.07
C ILE A 481 13.29 27.16 28.67
N LEU A 482 12.53 26.81 27.63
CA LEU A 482 12.98 26.85 26.24
C LEU A 482 12.48 28.05 25.44
N GLN A 483 11.52 28.84 25.93
CA GLN A 483 10.89 29.91 25.15
C GLN A 483 11.88 30.94 24.61
N GLU A 484 12.75 31.51 25.45
CA GLU A 484 13.71 32.55 24.99
C GLU A 484 14.69 32.02 23.93
N ARG A 485 15.10 30.75 24.07
CA ARG A 485 15.96 30.08 23.10
C ARG A 485 15.21 29.77 21.82
N ALA A 486 13.95 29.36 21.92
CA ALA A 486 13.08 29.12 20.77
C ALA A 486 12.92 30.40 19.94
N VAL A 487 12.68 31.55 20.59
CA VAL A 487 12.61 32.86 19.91
C VAL A 487 13.91 33.15 19.18
N ARG A 488 15.07 33.06 19.84
CA ARG A 488 16.38 33.29 19.22
C ARG A 488 16.66 32.38 18.03
N PHE A 489 16.36 31.09 18.16
CA PHE A 489 16.51 30.12 17.09
C PHE A 489 15.60 30.44 15.90
N LEU A 490 14.31 30.69 16.13
CA LEU A 490 13.34 31.02 15.08
C LEU A 490 13.70 32.33 14.36
N THR A 491 14.18 33.34 15.08
CA THR A 491 14.68 34.57 14.47
C THR A 491 15.91 34.33 13.59
N SER A 492 16.81 33.41 13.97
CA SER A 492 18.02 33.09 13.19
C SER A 492 17.76 32.37 11.85
N ILE A 493 16.58 31.76 11.70
CA ILE A 493 16.18 31.01 10.51
C ILE A 493 15.14 31.73 9.65
N LYS A 494 14.77 32.96 10.00
CA LYS A 494 13.87 33.82 9.22
C LYS A 494 14.36 33.95 7.77
N GLY A 495 13.46 33.75 6.80
CA GLY A 495 13.79 33.76 5.35
C GLY A 495 14.32 32.44 4.78
N LYS A 496 14.48 31.38 5.59
CA LYS A 496 14.92 30.05 5.14
C LYS A 496 13.79 29.02 5.05
N TRP A 497 12.53 29.44 5.18
CA TRP A 497 11.39 28.51 5.31
C TRP A 497 10.77 28.10 3.97
N LEU A 498 10.93 28.88 2.91
CA LEU A 498 10.40 28.60 1.56
C LEU A 498 11.25 27.58 0.79
N ASP A 499 11.55 26.43 1.39
CA ASP A 499 11.98 25.28 0.59
C ASP A 499 10.77 24.59 -0.03
N LEU A 500 10.42 25.02 -1.25
CA LEU A 500 9.26 24.51 -1.99
C LEU A 500 9.42 23.04 -2.41
N ALA A 501 10.62 22.46 -2.39
CA ALA A 501 10.81 21.04 -2.74
C ALA A 501 10.22 20.09 -1.67
N SER A 502 10.15 20.55 -0.42
CA SER A 502 9.74 19.74 0.72
C SER A 502 8.21 19.67 0.89
N PRO A 503 7.55 18.49 0.71
CA PRO A 503 6.09 18.38 0.78
C PRO A 503 5.48 18.72 2.13
N GLU A 504 6.25 18.53 3.19
CA GLU A 504 5.88 18.85 4.57
C GLU A 504 5.51 20.35 4.74
N ASN A 505 6.14 21.28 3.98
CA ASN A 505 5.90 22.73 4.12
C ASN A 505 4.47 23.15 3.75
N ASN A 506 3.75 22.26 3.06
CA ASN A 506 2.44 22.52 2.50
C ASN A 506 1.31 21.90 3.34
N ALA A 507 1.61 21.33 4.50
CA ALA A 507 0.61 20.75 5.39
C ALA A 507 -0.26 21.84 6.04
N TYR A 508 -1.59 21.64 6.06
CA TYR A 508 -2.55 22.59 6.64
C TYR A 508 -2.30 22.86 8.13
N ALA A 509 -2.00 21.81 8.90
CA ALA A 509 -1.74 21.96 10.33
C ALA A 509 -0.45 22.76 10.61
N PHE A 510 0.53 22.69 9.71
CA PHE A 510 1.74 23.52 9.79
C PHE A 510 1.44 24.98 9.47
N SER A 511 0.72 25.28 8.39
CA SER A 511 0.34 26.67 8.06
C SER A 511 -0.52 27.30 9.17
N LYS A 512 -1.37 26.51 9.83
CA LYS A 512 -2.14 26.94 11.02
C LYS A 512 -1.26 27.35 12.20
N ILE A 513 -0.09 26.73 12.39
CA ILE A 513 0.89 27.12 13.41
C ILE A 513 1.63 28.40 12.98
N CYS A 514 2.06 28.46 11.72
CA CYS A 514 2.82 29.60 11.18
C CYS A 514 2.04 30.92 11.25
N VAL A 515 0.74 30.91 10.86
CA VAL A 515 -0.12 32.09 10.89
C VAL A 515 -0.32 32.67 12.31
N LYS A 516 -0.10 31.87 13.36
CA LYS A 516 -0.17 32.35 14.76
C LYS A 516 1.10 33.05 15.22
N LEU A 517 2.22 32.90 14.49
CA LEU A 517 3.53 33.42 14.85
C LEU A 517 4.15 34.22 13.68
N PRO A 518 3.49 35.28 13.18
CA PRO A 518 3.92 36.00 11.98
C PRO A 518 5.29 36.69 12.11
N GLU A 519 5.72 37.00 13.34
CA GLU A 519 6.96 37.71 13.66
C GLU A 519 8.25 36.99 13.20
N PHE A 520 8.22 35.66 13.10
CA PHE A 520 9.38 34.84 12.73
C PHE A 520 9.54 34.60 11.23
N PHE A 521 8.65 35.15 10.42
CA PHE A 521 8.62 34.97 8.96
C PHE A 521 8.84 36.29 8.23
N THR A 522 9.30 36.23 6.97
CA THR A 522 9.27 37.38 6.05
C THR A 522 7.84 37.67 5.60
N ASP A 523 7.60 38.84 5.01
CA ASP A 523 6.27 39.21 4.49
C ASP A 523 5.81 38.24 3.39
N GLU A 524 6.74 37.79 2.54
CA GLU A 524 6.49 36.77 1.52
C GLU A 524 6.13 35.40 2.12
N GLU A 525 6.88 34.96 3.15
CA GLU A 525 6.60 33.72 3.89
C GLU A 525 5.23 33.76 4.58
N ASN A 526 4.91 34.87 5.23
CA ASN A 526 3.63 35.09 5.89
C ASN A 526 2.47 35.02 4.89
N LEU A 527 2.60 35.71 3.75
CA LEU A 527 1.59 35.69 2.70
C LEU A 527 1.37 34.28 2.14
N PHE A 528 2.45 33.52 1.94
CA PHE A 528 2.39 32.12 1.50
C PHE A 528 1.64 31.24 2.50
N PHE A 529 2.02 31.26 3.78
CA PHE A 529 1.37 30.44 4.80
C PHE A 529 -0.08 30.88 5.07
N GLN A 530 -0.39 32.18 4.95
CA GLN A 530 -1.75 32.69 5.05
C GLN A 530 -2.63 32.14 3.90
N LYS A 531 -2.15 32.19 2.65
CA LYS A 531 -2.88 31.62 1.51
C LYS A 531 -3.10 30.12 1.66
N LEU A 532 -2.08 29.37 2.07
CA LEU A 532 -2.21 27.93 2.37
C LEU A 532 -3.19 27.64 3.50
N TYR A 533 -3.19 28.46 4.55
CA TYR A 533 -4.13 28.34 5.67
C TYR A 533 -5.58 28.54 5.22
N VAL A 534 -5.85 29.58 4.42
CA VAL A 534 -7.20 29.85 3.90
C VAL A 534 -7.68 28.72 3.00
N ILE A 535 -6.86 28.26 2.05
CA ILE A 535 -7.22 27.17 1.13
C ILE A 535 -7.42 25.84 1.88
N GLY A 536 -6.53 25.52 2.83
CA GLY A 536 -6.70 24.34 3.68
C GLY A 536 -7.96 24.42 4.54
N GLY A 537 -8.30 25.60 5.06
CA GLY A 537 -9.53 25.86 5.80
C GLY A 537 -10.79 25.69 4.95
N LEU A 538 -10.76 26.13 3.68
CA LEU A 538 -11.83 25.89 2.71
C LEU A 538 -12.01 24.41 2.43
N LYS A 539 -10.92 23.68 2.16
CA LYS A 539 -10.97 22.21 1.94
C LYS A 539 -11.51 21.47 3.15
N LEU A 540 -11.12 21.86 4.37
CA LEU A 540 -11.61 21.28 5.62
C LEU A 540 -13.13 21.48 5.78
N ASN A 541 -13.63 22.67 5.43
CA ASN A 541 -15.03 23.06 5.58
C ASN A 541 -15.86 22.87 4.30
N ALA A 542 -15.38 22.10 3.32
CA ALA A 542 -16.07 21.92 2.04
C ALA A 542 -17.51 21.40 2.20
N ALA A 543 -17.70 20.44 3.11
CA ALA A 543 -19.00 19.84 3.42
C ALA A 543 -19.82 20.62 4.46
N THR A 544 -19.23 21.65 5.09
CA THR A 544 -19.89 22.44 6.12
C THR A 544 -21.06 23.19 5.51
N ARG A 545 -22.22 23.16 6.17
CA ARG A 545 -23.44 23.81 5.69
C ARG A 545 -23.57 25.20 6.28
N ILE A 546 -23.80 26.18 5.40
CA ILE A 546 -24.03 27.58 5.76
C ILE A 546 -25.45 27.99 5.37
N THR A 547 -26.01 28.90 6.15
CA THR A 547 -27.39 29.36 5.95
C THR A 547 -27.41 30.48 4.92
N ILE A 548 -28.09 30.26 3.80
CA ILE A 548 -28.32 31.29 2.79
C ILE A 548 -29.80 31.61 2.66
N GLN A 549 -30.11 32.89 2.51
CA GLN A 549 -31.43 33.40 2.20
C GLN A 549 -31.56 33.54 0.69
N LYS A 550 -32.53 32.83 0.13
CA LYS A 550 -32.83 32.93 -1.31
C LYS A 550 -34.32 33.14 -1.57
N PRO A 551 -34.67 33.70 -2.73
CA PRO A 551 -36.06 33.75 -3.18
C PRO A 551 -36.64 32.33 -3.32
N PHE A 552 -37.89 32.13 -2.87
CA PHE A 552 -38.55 30.84 -2.96
C PHE A 552 -38.67 30.32 -4.41
N SER A 553 -38.70 29.00 -4.57
CA SER A 553 -38.97 28.32 -5.86
C SER A 553 -40.23 27.47 -5.68
N PRO A 554 -41.32 27.76 -6.42
CA PRO A 554 -42.58 27.05 -6.26
C PRO A 554 -42.47 25.60 -6.77
N LYS A 555 -43.13 24.66 -6.08
CA LYS A 555 -43.27 23.27 -6.56
C LYS A 555 -44.54 23.15 -7.40
N VAL A 556 -44.50 22.26 -8.40
CA VAL A 556 -45.60 22.07 -9.37
C VAL A 556 -46.95 21.78 -8.69
N ASN A 557 -46.94 20.99 -7.62
CA ASN A 557 -48.14 20.57 -6.91
C ASN A 557 -48.58 21.55 -5.80
N GLU A 558 -47.83 22.64 -5.60
CA GLU A 558 -48.14 23.66 -4.60
C GLU A 558 -48.90 24.82 -5.25
N ILE A 559 -49.80 25.43 -4.49
CA ILE A 559 -50.63 26.55 -4.93
C ILE A 559 -50.11 27.82 -4.24
N HIS A 560 -49.85 28.87 -5.02
CA HIS A 560 -49.26 30.12 -4.55
C HIS A 560 -50.14 31.33 -4.87
N TYR A 561 -49.97 32.42 -4.14
CA TYR A 561 -50.69 33.66 -4.41
C TYR A 561 -50.25 34.26 -5.76
N ASP A 562 -51.22 34.72 -6.52
CA ASP A 562 -51.01 35.20 -7.89
C ASP A 562 -51.95 36.38 -8.20
N THR A 563 -51.52 37.23 -9.12
CA THR A 563 -52.35 38.33 -9.63
C THR A 563 -53.02 37.88 -10.92
N LYS A 564 -54.34 37.74 -10.90
CA LYS A 564 -55.14 37.33 -12.06
C LYS A 564 -55.93 38.50 -12.66
N ILE A 565 -56.13 38.46 -13.97
CA ILE A 565 -56.98 39.38 -14.73
C ILE A 565 -57.97 38.55 -15.57
N GLN A 566 -59.19 39.05 -15.76
CA GLN A 566 -60.23 38.39 -16.55
C GLN A 566 -59.97 38.55 -18.05
N CYS A 567 -59.95 37.43 -18.78
CA CYS A 567 -59.80 37.45 -20.24
C CYS A 567 -61.11 37.80 -20.95
N THR A 568 -61.16 38.77 -21.85
CA THR A 568 -62.35 39.18 -22.61
C THR A 568 -62.81 38.17 -23.64
N THR A 569 -61.94 37.28 -24.14
CA THR A 569 -62.30 36.29 -25.16
C THR A 569 -62.89 35.02 -24.56
N CYS A 570 -62.28 34.45 -23.51
CA CYS A 570 -62.79 33.23 -22.86
C CYS A 570 -63.54 33.49 -21.55
N ASN A 571 -63.56 34.73 -21.06
CA ASN A 571 -64.18 35.13 -19.79
C ASN A 571 -63.63 34.43 -18.53
N ILE A 572 -62.45 33.81 -18.61
CA ILE A 572 -61.80 33.11 -17.51
C ILE A 572 -60.72 34.01 -16.89
N ALA A 573 -60.66 34.11 -15.56
CA ALA A 573 -59.59 34.77 -14.84
C ALA A 573 -58.28 33.99 -14.95
N ARG A 574 -57.22 34.64 -15.44
CA ARG A 574 -55.89 34.02 -15.69
C ARG A 574 -54.79 34.84 -15.02
N SER A 575 -53.69 34.18 -14.70
CA SER A 575 -52.48 34.85 -14.23
C SER A 575 -52.02 35.93 -15.20
N THR A 576 -51.56 37.06 -14.67
CA THR A 576 -50.88 38.11 -15.43
C THR A 576 -49.68 37.60 -16.22
N THR A 577 -49.04 36.51 -15.80
CA THR A 577 -47.92 35.90 -16.54
C THR A 577 -48.35 35.12 -17.80
N LEU A 578 -49.64 35.07 -18.12
CA LEU A 578 -50.21 34.38 -19.28
C LEU A 578 -50.89 35.34 -20.27
N PHE A 579 -50.67 36.65 -20.16
CA PHE A 579 -51.21 37.67 -21.07
C PHE A 579 -50.14 38.14 -22.03
N SER A 580 -50.51 38.55 -23.25
CA SER A 580 -49.55 38.93 -24.29
C SER A 580 -49.10 40.39 -24.28
N ASP A 581 -49.83 41.31 -23.65
CA ASP A 581 -49.47 42.74 -23.45
C ASP A 581 -50.27 43.36 -22.29
N VAL A 582 -49.75 44.40 -21.63
CA VAL A 582 -50.52 45.18 -20.63
C VAL A 582 -51.53 46.05 -21.36
N GLY A 583 -52.82 45.70 -21.27
CA GLY A 583 -53.92 46.43 -21.91
C GLY A 583 -54.62 45.64 -23.01
N THR A 584 -54.06 44.50 -23.46
CA THR A 584 -54.86 43.50 -24.16
C THR A 584 -55.64 42.70 -23.12
N SER A 585 -56.95 42.80 -23.15
CA SER A 585 -57.80 42.02 -22.26
C SER A 585 -57.84 40.52 -22.63
N CYS A 586 -57.00 40.05 -23.55
CA CYS A 586 -57.00 38.67 -24.06
C CYS A 586 -55.78 37.90 -23.54
N CYS A 587 -55.97 36.68 -23.06
CA CYS A 587 -54.87 35.82 -22.62
C CYS A 587 -54.17 35.16 -23.82
N ALA A 588 -52.89 34.81 -23.65
CA ALA A 588 -52.05 34.22 -24.69
C ALA A 588 -52.60 32.89 -25.25
N LEU A 589 -53.41 32.16 -24.47
CA LEU A 589 -54.06 30.92 -24.90
C LEU A 589 -55.20 31.16 -25.90
N CYS A 590 -55.80 32.35 -25.87
CA CYS A 590 -56.89 32.74 -26.77
C CYS A 590 -56.40 33.45 -28.03
N LEU A 591 -55.08 33.61 -28.22
CA LEU A 591 -54.54 34.20 -29.44
C LEU A 591 -54.85 33.31 -30.65
N PRO A 592 -55.19 33.91 -31.82
CA PRO A 592 -55.60 33.16 -33.02
C PRO A 592 -54.59 32.10 -33.47
N GLN A 593 -53.30 32.35 -33.23
CA GLN A 593 -52.20 31.45 -33.58
C GLN A 593 -52.12 30.17 -32.73
N TYR A 594 -52.78 30.13 -31.56
CA TYR A 594 -52.77 28.96 -30.66
C TYR A 594 -54.17 28.38 -30.44
N ASN A 595 -55.19 29.21 -30.22
CA ASN A 595 -56.60 28.83 -30.00
C ASN A 595 -56.78 27.64 -29.01
N LEU A 596 -55.99 27.62 -27.95
CA LEU A 596 -55.94 26.54 -26.96
C LEU A 596 -56.98 26.77 -25.86
N LYS A 597 -58.16 26.17 -26.00
CA LYS A 597 -59.23 26.26 -24.99
C LYS A 597 -59.01 25.27 -23.84
N TYR A 598 -58.06 25.54 -22.96
CA TYR A 598 -57.88 24.77 -21.73
C TYR A 598 -58.72 25.34 -20.58
N THR A 599 -59.50 24.50 -19.91
CA THR A 599 -60.12 24.86 -18.62
C THR A 599 -59.07 24.80 -17.51
N PRO A 600 -58.95 25.84 -16.66
CA PRO A 600 -58.11 25.74 -15.46
C PRO A 600 -58.69 24.74 -14.48
N GLU A 601 -57.82 24.06 -13.76
CA GLU A 601 -58.20 23.27 -12.59
C GLU A 601 -58.79 24.18 -11.49
N PRO A 602 -59.68 23.67 -10.61
CA PRO A 602 -60.29 24.45 -9.54
C PRO A 602 -59.23 25.01 -8.60
N CYS A 603 -59.15 26.34 -8.49
CA CYS A 603 -58.24 27.04 -7.58
C CYS A 603 -58.91 28.34 -7.11
N ALA A 604 -58.50 28.86 -5.94
CA ALA A 604 -59.01 30.13 -5.42
C ALA A 604 -58.75 31.31 -6.38
N GLU A 605 -59.56 32.36 -6.28
CA GLU A 605 -59.51 33.50 -7.19
C GLU A 605 -58.13 34.18 -7.22
N ASP A 606 -57.44 34.22 -6.08
CA ASP A 606 -56.15 34.87 -5.84
C ASP A 606 -54.95 33.90 -5.91
N LYS A 607 -55.14 32.67 -6.39
CA LYS A 607 -54.10 31.63 -6.35
C LYS A 607 -53.90 30.88 -7.67
N SER A 608 -52.66 30.53 -7.99
CA SER A 608 -52.31 29.76 -9.20
C SER A 608 -51.23 28.72 -8.90
N HIS A 609 -51.17 27.67 -9.73
CA HIS A 609 -50.01 26.80 -9.80
C HIS A 609 -48.88 27.56 -10.52
N LEU A 610 -47.84 27.94 -9.78
CA LEU A 610 -46.67 28.62 -10.31
C LEU A 610 -45.52 27.63 -10.51
N VAL A 611 -44.74 27.81 -11.56
CA VAL A 611 -43.52 27.05 -11.80
C VAL A 611 -42.37 27.96 -12.21
N GLU A 612 -41.16 27.48 -11.97
CA GLU A 612 -39.93 28.17 -12.38
C GLU A 612 -39.41 27.61 -13.70
N CYS A 613 -39.18 28.50 -14.68
CA CYS A 613 -38.55 28.11 -15.94
C CYS A 613 -37.12 27.61 -15.72
N GLY A 614 -36.80 26.41 -16.18
CA GLY A 614 -35.48 25.80 -16.03
C GLY A 614 -34.34 26.50 -16.80
N THR A 615 -34.67 27.41 -17.72
CA THR A 615 -33.67 28.15 -18.53
C THR A 615 -33.44 29.56 -17.99
N CYS A 616 -34.51 30.36 -17.83
CA CYS A 616 -34.43 31.78 -17.45
C CYS A 616 -34.77 32.09 -15.99
N ASN A 617 -35.15 31.08 -15.19
CA ASN A 617 -35.52 31.20 -13.77
C ASN A 617 -36.70 32.15 -13.49
N CYS A 618 -37.48 32.51 -14.51
CA CYS A 618 -38.69 33.31 -14.33
C CYS A 618 -39.86 32.43 -13.91
N LEU A 619 -40.67 32.94 -12.98
CA LEU A 619 -41.90 32.33 -12.50
C LEU A 619 -43.06 32.64 -13.45
N TYR A 620 -43.86 31.63 -13.74
CA TYR A 620 -45.08 31.77 -14.54
C TYR A 620 -46.13 30.74 -14.10
N ALA A 621 -47.40 31.07 -14.32
CA ALA A 621 -48.50 30.17 -14.02
C ALA A 621 -48.68 29.08 -15.08
N ILE A 622 -49.14 27.91 -14.63
CA ILE A 622 -49.58 26.80 -15.48
C ILE A 622 -51.07 26.52 -15.26
N VAL A 623 -51.74 26.08 -16.32
CA VAL A 623 -53.19 25.88 -16.32
C VAL A 623 -53.60 24.42 -16.06
N GLN A 624 -52.77 23.46 -16.49
CA GLN A 624 -52.99 22.02 -16.32
C GLN A 624 -51.72 21.38 -15.75
N TYR A 625 -51.53 21.42 -14.43
CA TYR A 625 -50.26 20.97 -13.85
C TYR A 625 -50.09 19.44 -13.95
N ALA A 626 -51.19 18.67 -13.96
CA ALA A 626 -51.17 17.22 -14.07
C ALA A 626 -50.56 16.72 -15.40
N GLN A 627 -50.51 17.57 -16.44
CA GLN A 627 -49.93 17.23 -17.74
C GLN A 627 -48.44 17.60 -17.86
N LEU A 628 -47.83 18.15 -16.80
CA LEU A 628 -46.43 18.56 -16.82
C LEU A 628 -45.48 17.38 -16.53
N TYR A 629 -45.14 16.62 -17.57
CA TYR A 629 -44.20 15.48 -17.48
C TYR A 629 -42.73 15.84 -17.78
N ALA A 630 -42.45 17.11 -18.08
CA ALA A 630 -41.12 17.60 -18.47
C ALA A 630 -40.67 18.78 -17.61
N ARG A 631 -39.36 19.08 -17.61
CA ARG A 631 -38.80 20.24 -16.91
C ARG A 631 -39.48 21.53 -17.41
N PRO A 632 -40.07 22.36 -16.53
CA PRO A 632 -40.81 23.55 -16.95
C PRO A 632 -39.93 24.50 -17.78
N LYS A 633 -40.45 24.96 -18.91
CA LYS A 633 -39.87 26.00 -19.75
C LYS A 633 -40.96 27.00 -20.11
N CYS A 634 -40.69 28.30 -19.90
CA CYS A 634 -41.60 29.34 -20.34
C CYS A 634 -41.67 29.40 -21.87
N PHE A 635 -42.72 30.02 -22.40
CA PHE A 635 -42.97 30.17 -23.83
C PHE A 635 -41.75 30.71 -24.59
N TYR A 636 -41.18 31.83 -24.15
CA TYR A 636 -40.00 32.45 -24.78
C TYR A 636 -38.77 31.53 -24.86
N CYS A 637 -38.47 30.79 -23.79
CA CYS A 637 -37.36 29.84 -23.78
C CYS A 637 -37.63 28.59 -24.61
N ARG A 638 -38.90 28.31 -24.96
CA ARG A 638 -39.29 27.19 -25.81
C ARG A 638 -39.20 27.54 -27.29
N GLU A 639 -39.62 28.75 -27.65
CA GLU A 639 -39.57 29.28 -29.02
C GLU A 639 -38.17 29.78 -29.44
N LEU A 640 -37.15 29.66 -28.58
CA LEU A 640 -35.78 30.16 -28.80
C LEU A 640 -35.70 31.66 -29.10
N LEU A 641 -36.73 32.43 -28.71
CA LEU A 641 -36.76 33.88 -28.85
C LEU A 641 -35.72 34.50 -27.90
N GLN A 642 -35.05 35.58 -28.33
CA GLN A 642 -34.13 36.35 -27.47
C GLN A 642 -34.82 36.78 -26.16
N THR A 643 -33.99 36.97 -25.11
CA THR A 643 -34.30 37.43 -23.74
C THR A 643 -35.77 37.40 -23.29
N THR A 644 -36.12 36.47 -22.40
CA THR A 644 -37.46 36.43 -21.76
C THR A 644 -37.74 37.75 -21.04
N PRO A 645 -38.83 38.47 -21.38
CA PRO A 645 -39.21 39.68 -20.66
C PRO A 645 -39.73 39.30 -19.26
N TYR A 646 -39.26 40.04 -18.24
CA TYR A 646 -39.56 39.74 -16.84
C TYR A 646 -39.66 41.01 -15.99
N ARG A 647 -40.48 40.94 -14.93
CA ARG A 647 -40.46 41.92 -13.82
C ARG A 647 -39.80 41.31 -12.59
N ARG A 648 -39.02 42.08 -11.84
CA ARG A 648 -38.34 41.63 -10.62
C ARG A 648 -39.02 42.21 -9.40
N CYS A 649 -39.38 41.35 -8.44
CA CYS A 649 -39.96 41.79 -7.18
C CYS A 649 -38.89 42.51 -6.33
N THR A 650 -39.15 43.71 -5.84
CA THR A 650 -38.18 44.45 -5.01
C THR A 650 -37.99 43.81 -3.63
N ALA A 651 -39.04 43.19 -3.08
CA ALA A 651 -39.00 42.54 -1.77
C ALA A 651 -38.28 41.18 -1.79
N CYS A 652 -38.62 40.28 -2.71
CA CYS A 652 -38.06 38.91 -2.74
C CYS A 652 -37.10 38.65 -3.90
N GLN A 653 -36.88 39.59 -4.82
CA GLN A 653 -35.97 39.46 -5.98
C GLN A 653 -36.32 38.34 -6.99
N ASN A 654 -37.45 37.64 -6.84
CA ASN A 654 -37.93 36.68 -7.85
C ASN A 654 -38.32 37.40 -9.15
N LYS A 655 -38.01 36.76 -10.28
CA LYS A 655 -38.39 37.21 -11.62
C LYS A 655 -39.71 36.56 -12.02
N TYR A 656 -40.66 37.34 -12.52
CA TYR A 656 -41.92 36.84 -13.05
C TYR A 656 -41.97 37.11 -14.55
N VAL A 657 -42.39 36.14 -15.34
CA VAL A 657 -42.58 36.33 -16.80
C VAL A 657 -43.59 37.43 -16.99
N HIS A 658 -43.21 38.41 -17.81
CA HIS A 658 -44.01 39.59 -18.04
C HIS A 658 -43.91 39.97 -19.51
N PHE A 659 -45.03 40.33 -20.14
CA PHE A 659 -45.10 40.40 -21.59
C PHE A 659 -44.89 41.79 -22.20
N ASP A 660 -44.63 42.83 -21.40
CA ASP A 660 -44.41 44.18 -21.91
C ASP A 660 -42.94 44.45 -22.28
N SER A 661 -42.72 45.02 -23.46
CA SER A 661 -41.42 45.54 -23.93
C SER A 661 -41.29 47.08 -23.80
N THR A 662 -42.33 47.77 -23.33
CA THR A 662 -42.43 49.24 -23.29
C THR A 662 -42.45 49.87 -21.89
N GLU A 663 -42.66 49.12 -20.80
CA GLU A 663 -42.54 49.63 -19.41
C GLU A 663 -41.13 49.47 -18.78
N LEU A 664 -40.06 49.78 -19.51
CA LEU A 664 -38.73 49.96 -18.89
C LEU A 664 -38.26 51.42 -18.77
N VAL A 665 -38.97 52.40 -19.34
CA VAL A 665 -38.73 53.83 -19.05
C VAL A 665 -40.04 54.61 -19.21
N THR A 666 -40.54 55.26 -18.15
CA THR A 666 -41.36 56.46 -18.29
C THR A 666 -40.47 57.69 -18.14
N ASN A 667 -40.82 58.77 -18.85
CA ASN A 667 -40.06 60.02 -19.00
C ASN A 667 -39.76 60.81 -17.71
N ASN A 668 -39.86 60.23 -16.51
CA ASN A 668 -39.52 60.88 -15.23
C ASN A 668 -38.72 60.00 -14.24
N GLY A 669 -38.11 58.90 -14.66
CA GLY A 669 -36.99 58.29 -13.91
C GLY A 669 -37.29 57.64 -12.54
N GLU A 670 -38.56 57.49 -12.14
CA GLU A 670 -38.93 56.69 -10.96
C GLU A 670 -39.38 55.28 -11.40
N GLU A 671 -38.55 54.26 -11.11
CA GLU A 671 -38.92 52.86 -11.30
C GLU A 671 -40.13 52.50 -10.43
N LYS A 672 -41.26 52.10 -11.04
CA LYS A 672 -42.37 51.50 -10.28
C LYS A 672 -41.86 50.26 -9.56
N THR A 673 -41.84 50.30 -8.22
CA THR A 673 -41.46 49.15 -7.38
C THR A 673 -42.49 48.03 -7.52
N PHE A 674 -42.18 47.01 -8.32
CA PHE A 674 -43.04 45.81 -8.43
C PHE A 674 -42.90 44.95 -7.18
N ILE A 675 -44.04 44.64 -6.54
CA ILE A 675 -44.13 43.68 -5.43
C ILE A 675 -45.06 42.56 -5.87
N CYS A 676 -44.59 41.30 -5.81
CA CYS A 676 -45.38 40.15 -6.21
C CYS A 676 -46.53 39.86 -5.22
N ALA A 677 -47.55 39.12 -5.68
CA ALA A 677 -48.72 38.77 -4.86
C ALA A 677 -48.34 38.07 -3.55
N GLU A 678 -47.37 37.14 -3.60
CA GLU A 678 -46.87 36.43 -2.42
C GLU A 678 -46.29 37.39 -1.36
N CYS A 679 -45.50 38.39 -1.78
CA CYS A 679 -44.96 39.41 -0.87
C CYS A 679 -46.01 40.43 -0.39
N LYS A 680 -47.12 40.61 -1.12
CA LYS A 680 -48.23 41.48 -0.68
C LYS A 680 -49.10 40.82 0.39
N HIS A 681 -49.30 39.51 0.29
CA HIS A 681 -50.17 38.76 1.20
C HIS A 681 -49.44 38.19 2.42
N SER A 682 -48.13 38.01 2.36
CA SER A 682 -47.36 37.49 3.49
C SER A 682 -46.93 38.60 4.46
N THR A 683 -47.48 38.59 5.68
CA THR A 683 -46.99 39.41 6.82
C THR A 683 -45.68 38.88 7.40
N THR A 684 -45.36 37.62 7.12
CA THR A 684 -44.10 36.93 7.45
C THR A 684 -43.47 36.49 6.14
N ASN A 685 -42.26 36.97 5.78
CA ASN A 685 -41.48 36.72 4.54
C ASN A 685 -41.49 35.28 3.94
N GLN A 686 -42.62 34.70 3.56
CA GLN A 686 -42.74 33.35 2.98
C GLN A 686 -42.06 33.25 1.60
N SER A 687 -41.87 34.41 0.95
CA SER A 687 -41.19 34.53 -0.33
C SER A 687 -39.66 34.39 -0.24
N ILE A 688 -39.09 34.40 0.96
CA ILE A 688 -37.66 34.20 1.22
C ILE A 688 -37.52 32.94 2.06
N ILE A 689 -36.66 32.02 1.62
CA ILE A 689 -36.42 30.77 2.33
C ILE A 689 -34.97 30.69 2.80
N ASP A 690 -34.80 30.26 4.04
CA ASP A 690 -33.50 29.84 4.56
C ASP A 690 -33.21 28.43 4.09
N ILE A 691 -32.06 28.25 3.44
CA ILE A 691 -31.59 26.93 3.03
C ILE A 691 -30.15 26.71 3.51
N GLN A 692 -29.86 25.47 3.87
CA GLN A 692 -28.53 25.03 4.25
C GLN A 692 -27.78 24.53 3.02
N VAL A 693 -26.70 25.21 2.63
CA VAL A 693 -25.93 24.88 1.42
C VAL A 693 -24.49 24.56 1.81
N PRO A 694 -23.88 23.48 1.29
CA PRO A 694 -22.46 23.21 1.47
C PRO A 694 -21.59 24.33 0.90
N ILE A 695 -20.53 24.71 1.61
CA ILE A 695 -19.57 25.74 1.16
C ILE A 695 -18.99 25.38 -0.23
N SER A 696 -18.73 24.10 -0.51
CA SER A 696 -18.20 23.68 -1.81
C SER A 696 -19.14 24.02 -2.97
N THR A 697 -20.45 23.78 -2.81
CA THR A 697 -21.46 24.08 -3.83
C THR A 697 -21.59 25.58 -4.07
N LEU A 698 -21.51 26.39 -3.02
CA LEU A 698 -21.55 27.84 -3.15
C LEU A 698 -20.30 28.40 -3.86
N ILE A 699 -19.13 27.82 -3.58
CA ILE A 699 -17.88 28.20 -4.24
C ILE A 699 -17.89 27.78 -5.71
N ASP A 700 -18.39 26.60 -6.05
CA ASP A 700 -18.49 26.15 -7.45
C ASP A 700 -19.29 27.13 -8.32
N GLU A 701 -20.33 27.78 -7.78
CA GLU A 701 -21.12 28.79 -8.48
C GLU A 701 -20.53 30.22 -8.44
N ASN A 702 -19.68 30.55 -7.47
CA ASN A 702 -19.19 31.92 -7.22
C ASN A 702 -17.67 31.98 -6.96
N LYS A 703 -16.89 31.15 -7.67
CA LYS A 703 -15.45 30.99 -7.44
C LYS A 703 -14.73 32.34 -7.41
N THR A 704 -14.93 33.15 -8.44
CA THR A 704 -14.25 34.44 -8.60
C THR A 704 -14.58 35.42 -7.48
N GLN A 705 -15.85 35.52 -7.07
CA GLN A 705 -16.27 36.42 -5.99
C GLN A 705 -15.66 36.02 -4.66
N ILE A 706 -15.71 34.73 -4.31
CA ILE A 706 -15.23 34.21 -3.03
C ILE A 706 -13.70 34.22 -2.96
N TYR A 707 -13.02 33.81 -4.03
CA TYR A 707 -11.56 33.82 -4.07
C TYR A 707 -11.00 35.25 -4.02
N ASN A 708 -11.63 36.21 -4.72
CA ASN A 708 -11.23 37.62 -4.60
C ASN A 708 -11.39 38.11 -3.16
N TYR A 709 -12.51 37.84 -2.50
CA TYR A 709 -12.72 38.26 -1.10
C TYR A 709 -11.67 37.66 -0.14
N LEU A 710 -11.29 36.40 -0.37
CA LEU A 710 -10.30 35.67 0.43
C LEU A 710 -8.84 35.93 0.01
N ASN A 711 -8.61 36.85 -0.94
CA ASN A 711 -7.29 37.15 -1.52
C ASN A 711 -6.56 35.91 -2.08
N ILE A 712 -7.31 35.04 -2.74
CA ILE A 712 -6.83 33.84 -3.44
C ILE A 712 -6.90 34.10 -4.95
N LYS A 713 -5.80 33.85 -5.66
CA LYS A 713 -5.77 33.76 -7.12
C LYS A 713 -5.32 32.36 -7.52
N ILE A 714 -6.24 31.60 -8.11
CA ILE A 714 -6.03 30.27 -8.68
C ILE A 714 -6.73 30.26 -10.03
N LYS A 715 -6.17 29.58 -11.04
CA LYS A 715 -6.82 29.42 -12.35
C LYS A 715 -8.20 28.77 -12.21
N ASP A 716 -9.18 29.24 -12.98
CA ASP A 716 -10.60 28.85 -12.84
C ASP A 716 -10.89 27.36 -13.13
N ASP A 717 -10.01 26.70 -13.89
CA ASP A 717 -10.06 25.28 -14.25
C ASP A 717 -9.77 24.35 -13.06
N ILE A 718 -9.17 24.86 -11.99
CA ILE A 718 -8.80 24.07 -10.81
C ILE A 718 -9.99 23.98 -9.84
N ASN A 719 -10.39 22.73 -9.53
CA ASN A 719 -11.30 22.45 -8.42
C ASN A 719 -10.51 22.12 -7.16
N ILE A 720 -10.40 23.07 -6.22
CA ILE A 720 -9.67 22.90 -4.97
C ILE A 720 -10.25 21.80 -4.07
N PHE A 721 -11.49 21.38 -4.27
CA PHE A 721 -12.15 20.32 -3.48
C PHE A 721 -11.92 18.92 -4.04
N SER A 722 -11.34 18.78 -5.23
CA SER A 722 -11.06 17.45 -5.79
C SER A 722 -9.92 16.74 -5.01
N ALA A 723 -9.95 15.41 -5.05
CA ALA A 723 -8.90 14.58 -4.46
C ALA A 723 -7.56 14.72 -5.20
N GLU A 724 -7.58 15.17 -6.46
CA GLU A 724 -6.39 15.31 -7.30
C GLU A 724 -5.48 16.44 -6.84
N TRP A 725 -6.05 17.51 -6.30
CA TRP A 725 -5.37 18.74 -5.90
C TRP A 725 -5.06 18.76 -4.40
N SER A 726 -3.96 18.13 -4.00
CA SER A 726 -3.40 18.30 -2.65
C SER A 726 -2.86 19.73 -2.46
N LEU A 727 -2.73 20.19 -1.21
CA LEU A 727 -2.11 21.50 -0.92
C LEU A 727 -0.70 21.61 -1.51
N PHE A 728 0.04 20.49 -1.54
CA PHE A 728 1.35 20.40 -2.18
C PHE A 728 1.32 20.71 -3.68
N LYS A 729 0.31 20.23 -4.43
CA LYS A 729 0.19 20.52 -5.87
C LYS A 729 -0.35 21.93 -6.14
N LEU A 730 -1.16 22.46 -5.23
CA LEU A 730 -1.73 23.78 -5.37
C LEU A 730 -0.68 24.89 -5.18
N LYS A 731 0.41 24.64 -4.44
CA LYS A 731 1.47 25.63 -4.16
C LYS A 731 2.00 26.30 -5.44
N ASP A 732 2.21 25.54 -6.51
CA ASP A 732 2.81 26.01 -7.78
C ASP A 732 1.80 26.74 -8.67
N LYS A 733 0.52 26.76 -8.26
CA LYS A 733 -0.58 27.39 -8.98
C LYS A 733 -1.14 28.61 -8.25
N MET A 734 -0.58 28.96 -7.08
CA MET A 734 -0.93 30.16 -6.32
C MET A 734 -0.06 31.32 -6.78
N GLU A 735 -0.67 32.43 -7.18
CA GLU A 735 0.07 33.68 -7.37
C GLU A 735 0.35 34.34 -6.01
N LEU A 736 1.61 34.71 -5.76
CA LEU A 736 2.07 35.30 -4.49
C LEU A 736 1.97 36.84 -4.43
N GLU A 737 1.28 37.47 -5.37
CA GLU A 737 1.12 38.93 -5.35
C GLU A 737 0.27 39.39 -4.15
N SER A 738 0.76 40.44 -3.47
CA SER A 738 0.00 41.21 -2.48
C SER A 738 -0.93 42.17 -3.21
N ARG A 739 -2.24 42.09 -2.93
CA ARG A 739 -3.12 43.25 -3.15
C ARG A 739 -2.98 44.14 -1.93
N GLU A 740 -2.76 45.43 -2.15
CA GLU A 740 -2.81 46.45 -1.10
C GLU A 740 -4.06 46.26 -0.23
N ASP A 741 -3.90 46.45 1.08
CA ASP A 741 -4.79 46.13 2.20
C ASP A 741 -6.18 46.80 2.21
N ALA A 742 -6.89 46.81 1.09
CA ALA A 742 -8.32 47.08 1.05
C ALA A 742 -9.05 45.75 1.24
N LYS A 743 -9.68 45.54 2.40
CA LYS A 743 -10.73 44.52 2.56
C LYS A 743 -11.68 44.63 1.37
N LEU A 744 -11.62 43.67 0.45
CA LEU A 744 -12.46 43.69 -0.74
C LEU A 744 -13.92 43.61 -0.27
N LEU A 745 -14.74 44.55 -0.71
CA LEU A 745 -16.13 44.62 -0.31
C LEU A 745 -16.87 43.34 -0.77
N PRO A 746 -17.74 42.75 0.07
CA PRO A 746 -18.58 41.62 -0.31
C PRO A 746 -19.35 41.89 -1.61
N VAL A 747 -19.24 40.99 -2.58
CA VAL A 747 -19.96 41.07 -3.87
C VAL A 747 -21.19 40.16 -3.83
N PRO A 748 -22.32 40.51 -4.47
CA PRO A 748 -23.50 39.65 -4.50
C PRO A 748 -23.20 38.24 -5.00
N LEU A 749 -23.67 37.23 -4.25
CA LEU A 749 -23.52 35.82 -4.57
C LEU A 749 -24.79 35.26 -5.21
N THR A 750 -24.66 34.14 -5.92
CA THR A 750 -25.78 33.41 -6.52
C THR A 750 -25.80 31.94 -6.11
N HIS A 751 -26.98 31.35 -6.04
CA HIS A 751 -27.15 29.91 -5.84
C HIS A 751 -28.29 29.41 -6.72
N ASN A 752 -28.04 28.39 -7.54
CA ASN A 752 -28.90 27.96 -8.64
C ASN A 752 -29.38 29.12 -9.52
N LYS A 753 -28.48 30.07 -9.83
CA LYS A 753 -28.76 31.31 -10.60
C LYS A 753 -29.72 32.31 -9.94
N LYS A 754 -30.10 32.11 -8.67
CA LYS A 754 -30.86 33.10 -7.88
C LYS A 754 -29.92 33.90 -6.98
N PRO A 755 -30.22 35.19 -6.70
CA PRO A 755 -29.40 35.99 -5.80
C PRO A 755 -29.50 35.48 -4.36
N VAL A 756 -28.37 35.48 -3.66
CA VAL A 756 -28.28 35.26 -2.22
C VAL A 756 -28.49 36.61 -1.53
N LEU A 757 -29.56 36.74 -0.75
CA LEU A 757 -29.98 38.03 -0.16
C LEU A 757 -29.09 38.43 1.02
N ASN A 758 -28.61 37.45 1.80
CA ASN A 758 -27.77 37.63 2.98
C ASN A 758 -26.27 37.43 2.68
N TYR A 759 -25.81 37.76 1.46
CA TYR A 759 -24.46 37.43 0.99
C TYR A 759 -23.33 37.98 1.89
N THR A 760 -23.50 39.16 2.51
CA THR A 760 -22.52 39.73 3.46
C THR A 760 -22.30 38.81 4.66
N LEU A 761 -23.40 38.35 5.30
CA LEU A 761 -23.36 37.40 6.42
C LEU A 761 -22.78 36.04 6.00
N VAL A 762 -22.92 35.67 4.73
CA VAL A 762 -22.34 34.44 4.18
C VAL A 762 -20.82 34.53 4.10
N PHE A 763 -20.27 35.66 3.65
CA PHE A 763 -18.82 35.89 3.68
C PHE A 763 -18.26 35.83 5.11
N ASP A 764 -18.95 36.47 6.07
CA ASP A 764 -18.57 36.43 7.48
C ASP A 764 -18.59 35.01 8.06
N GLN A 765 -19.62 34.21 7.72
CA GLN A 765 -19.70 32.80 8.11
C GLN A 765 -18.53 31.98 7.56
N ILE A 766 -18.21 32.13 6.27
CA ILE A 766 -17.09 31.42 5.63
C ILE A 766 -15.78 31.79 6.32
N GLN A 767 -15.54 33.08 6.54
CA GLN A 767 -14.35 33.57 7.20
C GLN A 767 -14.24 33.08 8.65
N ALA A 768 -15.33 33.07 9.41
CA ALA A 768 -15.39 32.56 10.77
C ALA A 768 -15.02 31.07 10.84
N TRP A 769 -15.53 30.25 9.89
CA TRP A 769 -15.18 28.82 9.81
C TRP A 769 -13.70 28.61 9.49
N ILE A 770 -13.14 29.36 8.54
CA ILE A 770 -11.71 29.29 8.20
C ILE A 770 -10.86 29.69 9.40
N GLN A 771 -11.19 30.80 10.07
CA GLN A 771 -10.45 31.29 11.24
C GLN A 771 -10.55 30.35 12.45
N SER A 772 -11.68 29.67 12.63
CA SER A 772 -11.83 28.68 13.71
C SER A 772 -10.82 27.54 13.58
N GLY A 773 -10.41 27.21 12.35
CA GLY A 773 -9.58 26.06 12.03
C GLY A 773 -10.16 24.73 12.53
N LYS A 774 -11.49 24.66 12.67
CA LYS A 774 -12.29 23.48 13.00
C LYS A 774 -13.19 23.15 11.79
N SER A 775 -13.70 21.93 11.77
CA SER A 775 -14.77 21.50 10.87
C SER A 775 -16.09 21.39 11.62
N GLU A 776 -17.21 21.50 10.92
CA GLU A 776 -18.53 21.12 11.45
C GLU A 776 -18.50 19.65 11.87
N HIS A 777 -18.93 19.35 13.10
CA HIS A 777 -19.10 17.98 13.60
C HIS A 777 -20.59 17.67 13.67
N VAL A 778 -20.96 16.47 13.25
CA VAL A 778 -22.33 15.97 13.29
C VAL A 778 -22.30 14.56 13.88
N THR A 779 -23.29 14.27 14.72
CA THR A 779 -23.44 12.97 15.36
C THR A 779 -23.81 11.90 14.34
N CYS A 780 -23.04 10.81 14.33
CA CYS A 780 -23.38 9.61 13.57
C CYS A 780 -24.60 8.92 14.22
N TYR A 781 -25.64 8.61 13.44
CA TYR A 781 -26.84 7.97 13.99
C TYR A 781 -26.65 6.47 14.32
N ILE A 782 -25.54 5.85 13.90
CA ILE A 782 -25.24 4.43 14.18
C ILE A 782 -24.38 4.31 15.45
N CYS A 783 -23.21 4.98 15.48
CA CYS A 783 -22.28 4.88 16.62
C CYS A 783 -22.44 6.00 17.67
N CYS A 784 -23.31 6.97 17.43
CA CYS A 784 -23.54 8.12 18.32
C CYS A 784 -22.32 9.00 18.62
N ASN A 785 -21.22 8.83 17.88
CA ASN A 785 -20.03 9.68 18.00
C ASN A 785 -20.15 10.92 17.12
N ASP A 786 -19.67 12.05 17.62
CA ASP A 786 -19.52 13.29 16.85
C ASP A 786 -18.32 13.16 15.92
N VAL A 787 -18.59 13.18 14.62
CA VAL A 787 -17.57 13.08 13.58
C VAL A 787 -17.62 14.29 12.64
N PRO A 788 -16.50 14.67 12.01
CA PRO A 788 -16.50 15.71 11.00
C PRO A 788 -17.54 15.45 9.88
N ARG A 789 -18.25 16.50 9.45
CA ARG A 789 -19.33 16.41 8.45
C ARG A 789 -18.90 15.75 7.14
N ASN A 790 -17.63 15.93 6.74
CA ASN A 790 -17.06 15.30 5.54
C ASN A 790 -16.96 13.76 5.64
N ARG A 791 -17.05 13.20 6.84
CA ARG A 791 -17.10 11.75 7.11
C ARG A 791 -18.50 11.23 7.34
N ILE A 792 -19.53 12.08 7.30
CA ILE A 792 -20.94 11.67 7.34
C ILE A 792 -21.45 11.58 5.90
N ASP A 793 -22.16 10.50 5.60
CA ASP A 793 -22.89 10.33 4.35
C ASP A 793 -24.37 10.02 4.63
N ASP A 794 -25.20 10.20 3.61
CA ASP A 794 -26.60 9.83 3.69
C ASP A 794 -26.70 8.30 3.74
N THR A 795 -27.51 7.76 4.66
CA THR A 795 -27.52 6.30 4.90
C THR A 795 -28.05 5.53 3.70
N CYS A 796 -28.96 6.09 2.92
CA CYS A 796 -29.55 5.41 1.75
C CYS A 796 -29.85 6.31 0.55
N GLY A 797 -29.77 7.65 0.70
CA GLY A 797 -30.03 8.63 -0.36
C GLY A 797 -31.50 8.85 -0.74
N ASN A 798 -32.44 8.16 -0.11
CA ASN A 798 -33.88 8.39 -0.36
C ASN A 798 -34.32 9.72 0.24
N LYS A 799 -35.14 10.49 -0.50
CA LYS A 799 -35.59 11.83 -0.08
C LYS A 799 -36.35 11.87 1.24
N SER A 800 -36.98 10.75 1.64
CA SER A 800 -37.70 10.60 2.90
C SER A 800 -36.79 10.27 4.09
N CYS A 801 -35.54 9.86 3.85
CA CYS A 801 -34.61 9.45 4.88
C CYS A 801 -33.59 10.56 5.15
N HIS A 802 -33.63 11.12 6.36
CA HIS A 802 -32.74 12.20 6.80
C HIS A 802 -31.62 11.72 7.73
N ALA A 803 -31.47 10.39 7.89
CA ALA A 803 -30.46 9.81 8.75
C ALA A 803 -29.08 9.89 8.09
N GLY A 804 -28.09 10.37 8.85
CA GLY A 804 -26.69 10.42 8.43
C GLY A 804 -25.84 9.49 9.30
N ALA A 805 -24.90 8.78 8.69
CA ALA A 805 -23.97 7.92 9.41
C ALA A 805 -22.54 8.10 8.92
N CYS A 806 -21.57 7.81 9.78
CA CYS A 806 -20.17 7.93 9.39
C CYS A 806 -19.81 6.84 8.38
N ILE A 807 -18.83 7.15 7.52
CA ILE A 807 -18.33 6.25 6.48
C ILE A 807 -17.99 4.87 7.06
N GLU A 808 -17.29 4.80 8.19
CA GLU A 808 -16.90 3.54 8.84
C GLU A 808 -18.11 2.67 9.24
N CYS A 809 -19.17 3.28 9.80
CA CYS A 809 -20.38 2.56 10.17
C CYS A 809 -21.16 2.10 8.94
N LEU A 810 -21.24 2.92 7.88
CA LEU A 810 -21.91 2.53 6.63
C LEU A 810 -21.15 1.43 5.89
N THR A 811 -19.82 1.52 5.86
CA THR A 811 -18.94 0.46 5.35
C THR A 811 -19.20 -0.82 6.12
N SER A 812 -19.12 -0.80 7.45
CA SER A 812 -19.39 -1.98 8.28
C SER A 812 -20.79 -2.57 8.06
N TRP A 813 -21.82 -1.73 7.94
CA TRP A 813 -23.21 -2.17 7.72
C TRP A 813 -23.39 -2.85 6.36
N TYR A 814 -22.91 -2.23 5.29
CA TYR A 814 -23.11 -2.74 3.92
C TYR A 814 -22.11 -3.84 3.53
N GLU A 815 -20.87 -3.81 4.03
CA GLU A 815 -19.86 -4.85 3.79
C GLU A 815 -20.10 -6.14 4.58
N ALA A 816 -21.01 -6.12 5.57
CA ALA A 816 -21.42 -7.34 6.27
C ALA A 816 -21.93 -8.43 5.30
N VAL A 817 -22.43 -8.04 4.12
CA VAL A 817 -22.84 -8.96 3.05
C VAL A 817 -21.70 -9.18 2.06
N LYS A 818 -21.10 -10.37 2.07
CA LYS A 818 -19.99 -10.74 1.18
C LYS A 818 -20.21 -12.09 0.51
N PRO A 819 -19.63 -12.34 -0.69
CA PRO A 819 -19.66 -13.66 -1.32
C PRO A 819 -19.10 -14.75 -0.39
N GLY A 820 -19.78 -15.89 -0.34
CA GLY A 820 -19.47 -17.00 0.57
C GLY A 820 -19.89 -16.76 2.03
N GLY A 821 -20.46 -15.60 2.36
CA GLY A 821 -20.95 -15.25 3.69
C GLY A 821 -22.48 -15.32 3.82
N ILE A 822 -22.96 -15.09 5.04
CA ILE A 822 -24.39 -14.95 5.33
C ILE A 822 -24.95 -13.65 4.74
N VAL A 823 -26.18 -13.70 4.23
CA VAL A 823 -26.91 -12.56 3.69
C VAL A 823 -28.10 -12.25 4.59
N LEU A 824 -28.01 -11.13 5.31
CA LEU A 824 -29.14 -10.59 6.06
C LEU A 824 -29.82 -9.47 5.26
N VAL A 825 -31.14 -9.57 5.12
CA VAL A 825 -31.96 -8.57 4.38
C VAL A 825 -31.87 -7.18 5.01
N SER A 826 -31.68 -7.12 6.32
CA SER A 826 -31.43 -5.88 7.06
C SER A 826 -30.19 -5.15 6.55
N HIS A 827 -29.11 -5.86 6.23
CA HIS A 827 -27.87 -5.27 5.71
C HIS A 827 -27.96 -4.89 4.21
N LEU A 828 -28.97 -5.40 3.49
CA LEU A 828 -29.31 -4.97 2.13
C LEU A 828 -30.27 -3.77 2.10
N SER A 829 -30.79 -3.34 3.24
CA SER A 829 -31.69 -2.20 3.38
C SER A 829 -31.06 -1.09 4.22
N CYS A 830 -31.65 0.12 4.16
CA CYS A 830 -31.23 1.21 5.01
C CYS A 830 -31.39 0.84 6.50
N PRO A 831 -30.39 1.08 7.37
CA PRO A 831 -30.51 0.76 8.80
C PRO A 831 -31.69 1.46 9.48
N PHE A 832 -32.08 2.65 9.00
CA PHE A 832 -33.13 3.47 9.58
C PHE A 832 -34.47 3.33 8.86
N CYS A 833 -34.58 3.79 7.60
CA CYS A 833 -35.87 3.79 6.91
C CYS A 833 -36.30 2.43 6.33
N LYS A 834 -35.44 1.40 6.41
CA LYS A 834 -35.65 0.04 5.89
C LYS A 834 -36.00 -0.06 4.39
N GLN A 835 -35.95 1.07 3.67
CA GLN A 835 -36.08 1.09 2.21
C GLN A 835 -34.76 0.67 1.55
N ALA A 836 -34.86 0.16 0.31
CA ALA A 836 -33.68 -0.13 -0.50
C ALA A 836 -32.87 1.16 -0.72
N PRO A 837 -31.53 1.12 -0.55
CA PRO A 837 -30.68 2.27 -0.82
C PRO A 837 -30.64 2.57 -2.32
N LEU A 838 -30.44 3.84 -2.68
CA LEU A 838 -30.17 4.22 -4.06
C LEU A 838 -28.88 3.54 -4.54
N GLY A 839 -28.86 3.08 -5.78
CA GLY A 839 -27.73 2.36 -6.36
C GLY A 839 -26.39 3.11 -6.26
N LYS A 840 -26.40 4.45 -6.23
CA LYS A 840 -25.20 5.27 -6.01
C LYS A 840 -24.57 5.06 -4.62
N ILE A 841 -25.39 4.97 -3.58
CA ILE A 841 -24.92 4.77 -2.19
C ILE A 841 -24.42 3.34 -2.03
N LEU A 842 -25.20 2.36 -2.47
CA LEU A 842 -24.80 0.96 -2.36
C LEU A 842 -23.53 0.66 -3.16
N LYS A 843 -23.40 1.18 -4.39
CA LYS A 843 -22.19 1.00 -5.21
C LYS A 843 -20.93 1.58 -4.56
N LYS A 844 -21.08 2.60 -3.69
CA LYS A 844 -19.98 3.22 -2.95
C LYS A 844 -19.45 2.31 -1.83
N TYR A 845 -20.34 1.65 -1.08
CA TYR A 845 -19.97 0.86 0.10
C TYR A 845 -19.91 -0.65 -0.15
N ASN A 846 -20.70 -1.18 -1.09
CA ASN A 846 -20.67 -2.59 -1.48
C ASN A 846 -21.10 -2.76 -2.94
N LYS A 847 -20.13 -2.64 -3.86
CA LYS A 847 -20.35 -2.77 -5.31
C LYS A 847 -20.84 -4.17 -5.70
N GLN A 848 -20.43 -5.20 -4.99
CA GLN A 848 -20.81 -6.58 -5.29
C GLN A 848 -22.30 -6.79 -4.98
N ALA A 849 -22.81 -6.26 -3.85
CA ALA A 849 -24.20 -6.41 -3.44
C ALA A 849 -25.22 -5.76 -4.39
N CYS A 850 -24.79 -4.88 -5.31
CA CYS A 850 -25.64 -4.32 -6.36
C CYS A 850 -26.28 -5.38 -7.26
N THR A 851 -25.67 -6.58 -7.39
CA THR A 851 -26.23 -7.68 -8.20
C THR A 851 -27.41 -8.39 -7.52
N ILE A 852 -27.51 -8.25 -6.19
CA ILE A 852 -28.56 -8.86 -5.36
C ILE A 852 -29.83 -8.00 -5.35
N LEU A 853 -29.68 -6.68 -5.36
CA LEU A 853 -30.80 -5.73 -5.28
C LEU A 853 -31.38 -5.44 -6.67
N ARG A 854 -32.41 -6.21 -7.06
CA ARG A 854 -33.33 -5.82 -8.15
C ARG A 854 -34.56 -5.14 -7.54
N PRO A 855 -34.89 -3.89 -7.89
CA PRO A 855 -36.04 -3.15 -7.35
C PRO A 855 -37.40 -3.84 -7.57
N ASP A 856 -37.46 -4.75 -8.54
CA ASP A 856 -38.67 -5.31 -9.14
C ASP A 856 -39.04 -6.70 -8.60
N LYS A 857 -38.24 -7.25 -7.67
CA LYS A 857 -38.61 -8.44 -6.90
C LYS A 857 -38.43 -8.15 -5.41
N LYS A 858 -39.53 -8.00 -4.67
CA LYS A 858 -39.50 -8.35 -3.24
C LYS A 858 -39.02 -9.80 -3.21
N ASN A 859 -37.79 -10.03 -2.79
CA ASN A 859 -37.30 -11.38 -2.61
C ASN A 859 -38.26 -12.06 -1.61
N ASP A 860 -38.95 -13.12 -2.02
CA ASP A 860 -39.68 -14.02 -1.13
C ASP A 860 -38.64 -14.71 -0.24
N ILE A 861 -38.23 -14.01 0.81
CA ILE A 861 -37.27 -14.47 1.81
C ILE A 861 -38.09 -15.07 2.92
N ASP A 862 -37.96 -16.38 3.05
CA ASP A 862 -38.61 -17.20 4.05
C ASP A 862 -38.04 -16.87 5.44
N GLU A 863 -38.91 -16.47 6.36
CA GLU A 863 -38.53 -16.03 7.71
C GLU A 863 -37.90 -17.16 8.54
N HIS A 864 -38.08 -18.42 8.15
CA HIS A 864 -37.55 -19.60 8.84
C HIS A 864 -36.12 -19.97 8.40
N TRP A 865 -35.55 -19.30 7.40
CA TRP A 865 -34.24 -19.64 6.84
C TRP A 865 -33.22 -18.50 6.97
N TYR A 866 -31.97 -18.86 7.25
CA TYR A 866 -30.80 -18.04 6.96
C TYR A 866 -30.36 -18.28 5.51
N TYR A 867 -29.98 -17.20 4.84
CA TYR A 867 -29.55 -17.21 3.44
C TYR A 867 -28.05 -16.98 3.34
N GLY A 868 -27.39 -17.66 2.41
CA GLY A 868 -25.97 -17.51 2.10
C GLY A 868 -25.75 -17.06 0.67
N TRP A 869 -24.65 -16.35 0.43
CA TRP A 869 -24.24 -15.96 -0.92
C TRP A 869 -23.30 -17.02 -1.50
N CYS A 870 -23.78 -17.81 -2.48
CA CYS A 870 -22.99 -18.91 -3.04
C CYS A 870 -21.78 -18.40 -3.85
N LEU A 871 -20.59 -18.96 -3.61
CA LEU A 871 -19.36 -18.62 -4.35
C LEU A 871 -19.36 -19.08 -5.81
N ASP A 872 -20.11 -20.13 -6.15
CA ASP A 872 -20.08 -20.71 -7.49
C ASP A 872 -21.10 -20.04 -8.43
N CYS A 873 -22.38 -20.01 -8.01
CA CYS A 873 -23.44 -19.44 -8.84
C CYS A 873 -23.64 -17.92 -8.61
N TYR A 874 -22.97 -17.33 -7.63
CA TYR A 874 -23.08 -15.91 -7.25
C TYR A 874 -24.51 -15.45 -6.89
N LYS A 875 -25.41 -16.38 -6.57
CA LYS A 875 -26.80 -16.11 -6.14
C LYS A 875 -26.96 -16.28 -4.63
N VAL A 876 -27.98 -15.61 -4.08
CA VAL A 876 -28.42 -15.79 -2.70
C VAL A 876 -29.33 -17.01 -2.62
N GLN A 877 -28.99 -17.97 -1.75
CA GLN A 877 -29.69 -19.24 -1.61
C GLN A 877 -29.94 -19.59 -0.14
N LYS A 878 -30.91 -20.47 0.13
CA LYS A 878 -31.19 -20.99 1.48
C LYS A 878 -29.94 -21.72 1.99
N ALA A 879 -29.49 -21.40 3.21
CA ALA A 879 -28.28 -21.96 3.81
C ALA A 879 -28.61 -22.85 5.01
N GLN A 880 -29.39 -22.35 5.97
CA GLN A 880 -29.73 -23.10 7.18
C GLN A 880 -31.10 -22.70 7.71
N GLU A 881 -31.87 -23.67 8.19
CA GLU A 881 -33.14 -23.42 8.85
C GLU A 881 -32.89 -22.96 10.31
N LYS A 882 -33.60 -21.92 10.75
CA LYS A 882 -33.42 -21.30 12.08
C LYS A 882 -33.66 -22.28 13.22
N ILE A 883 -34.56 -23.25 13.04
CA ILE A 883 -34.91 -24.27 14.04
C ILE A 883 -33.70 -25.17 14.37
N CYS A 884 -32.77 -25.32 13.43
CA CYS A 884 -31.53 -26.08 13.64
C CYS A 884 -30.44 -25.27 14.37
N SER A 885 -30.67 -23.99 14.65
CA SER A 885 -29.73 -23.09 15.35
C SER A 885 -30.11 -23.07 16.83
N GLY A 886 -29.62 -24.04 17.60
CA GLY A 886 -30.10 -24.34 18.96
C GLY A 886 -29.99 -23.24 20.03
N ASN A 887 -29.54 -22.02 19.70
CA ASN A 887 -29.32 -20.90 20.64
C ASN A 887 -29.64 -19.50 20.08
N ASP A 888 -30.52 -19.33 19.08
CA ASP A 888 -30.84 -18.01 18.46
C ASP A 888 -29.64 -17.24 17.85
N ASP A 889 -28.44 -17.82 17.85
CA ASP A 889 -27.22 -17.23 17.29
C ASP A 889 -27.20 -17.34 15.77
N ILE A 890 -26.75 -16.25 15.12
CA ILE A 890 -26.62 -16.17 13.66
C ILE A 890 -25.47 -17.08 13.20
N PRO A 891 -25.67 -18.01 12.25
CA PRO A 891 -24.63 -18.94 11.82
C PRO A 891 -23.49 -18.22 11.07
N GLU A 892 -22.25 -18.48 11.50
CA GLU A 892 -21.05 -18.01 10.79
C GLU A 892 -20.80 -18.87 9.54
N LEU A 893 -21.27 -18.38 8.39
CA LEU A 893 -20.99 -19.01 7.10
C LEU A 893 -19.70 -18.43 6.50
N THR A 894 -18.74 -19.30 6.22
CA THR A 894 -17.53 -18.98 5.45
C THR A 894 -17.41 -19.92 4.26
N ASN A 895 -17.15 -19.38 3.06
CA ASN A 895 -17.05 -20.13 1.81
C ASN A 895 -18.33 -20.92 1.45
N PHE A 896 -19.50 -20.34 1.71
CA PHE A 896 -20.78 -20.95 1.40
C PHE A 896 -20.92 -21.30 -0.09
N VAL A 897 -21.33 -22.53 -0.35
CA VAL A 897 -21.72 -23.06 -1.66
C VAL A 897 -23.10 -23.68 -1.46
N CYS A 898 -24.07 -23.32 -2.30
CA CYS A 898 -25.43 -23.85 -2.19
C CYS A 898 -25.48 -25.34 -2.56
N ASP A 899 -26.51 -26.05 -2.08
CA ASP A 899 -26.66 -27.49 -2.29
C ASP A 899 -26.58 -27.88 -3.77
N ASP A 900 -27.27 -27.14 -4.66
CA ASP A 900 -27.19 -27.37 -6.12
C ASP A 900 -25.75 -27.37 -6.65
N CYS A 901 -24.93 -26.41 -6.20
CA CYS A 901 -23.54 -26.30 -6.62
C CYS A 901 -22.67 -27.36 -5.93
N ALA A 902 -22.98 -27.71 -4.68
CA ALA A 902 -22.29 -28.78 -3.96
C ALA A 902 -22.57 -30.16 -4.57
N GLU A 903 -23.78 -30.42 -5.08
CA GLU A 903 -24.12 -31.64 -5.81
C GLU A 903 -23.39 -31.70 -7.15
N VAL A 904 -23.34 -30.60 -7.90
CA VAL A 904 -22.53 -30.50 -9.13
C VAL A 904 -21.04 -30.76 -8.83
N ARG A 905 -20.51 -30.28 -7.69
CA ARG A 905 -19.13 -30.59 -7.23
C ARG A 905 -18.92 -32.06 -6.87
N LYS A 906 -19.92 -32.73 -6.30
CA LYS A 906 -19.85 -34.17 -6.02
C LYS A 906 -19.88 -35.00 -7.32
N ILE A 907 -20.61 -34.54 -8.33
CA ILE A 907 -20.69 -35.18 -9.65
C ILE A 907 -19.38 -35.00 -10.46
N SER A 908 -18.61 -33.95 -10.20
CA SER A 908 -17.40 -33.58 -10.97
C SER A 908 -16.06 -34.06 -10.36
N LYS A 909 -16.09 -34.91 -9.32
CA LYS A 909 -14.89 -35.40 -8.62
C LYS A 909 -14.16 -36.60 -9.27
N SER A 910 -14.54 -37.03 -10.48
CA SER A 910 -13.68 -37.91 -11.30
C SER A 910 -13.01 -37.08 -12.40
N ALA A 911 -11.70 -36.89 -12.28
CA ALA A 911 -10.91 -36.12 -13.23
C ALA A 911 -11.11 -36.62 -14.68
N ASN A 912 -11.45 -35.67 -15.57
CA ASN A 912 -11.58 -35.77 -17.03
C ASN A 912 -12.79 -36.49 -17.65
N SER A 913 -13.88 -36.74 -16.90
CA SER A 913 -15.17 -37.17 -17.49
C SER A 913 -16.32 -36.19 -17.22
N LYS A 914 -17.15 -35.92 -18.23
CA LYS A 914 -18.40 -35.16 -18.12
C LYS A 914 -19.55 -35.99 -18.71
N PHE A 915 -20.75 -35.83 -18.16
CA PHE A 915 -21.93 -36.56 -18.65
C PHE A 915 -22.66 -35.78 -19.74
N CYS A 916 -23.16 -36.49 -20.75
CA CYS A 916 -23.89 -35.89 -21.86
C CYS A 916 -25.21 -35.24 -21.37
N PRO A 917 -25.44 -33.93 -21.61
CA PRO A 917 -26.68 -33.25 -21.27
C PRO A 917 -27.81 -33.48 -22.28
N GLY A 918 -27.55 -34.17 -23.40
CA GLY A 918 -28.50 -34.46 -24.46
C GLY A 918 -29.72 -35.25 -24.00
N ILE A 919 -30.83 -35.18 -24.74
CA ILE A 919 -32.02 -36.01 -24.49
C ILE A 919 -32.04 -37.11 -25.55
N ASN A 920 -32.27 -38.36 -25.12
CA ASN A 920 -32.41 -39.47 -26.07
C ASN A 920 -33.81 -39.42 -26.71
N GLU A 921 -33.87 -39.34 -28.04
CA GLU A 921 -35.13 -39.20 -28.77
C GLU A 921 -36.07 -40.40 -28.59
N ASN A 922 -35.53 -41.59 -28.30
CA ASN A 922 -36.31 -42.81 -28.13
C ASN A 922 -36.91 -42.96 -26.73
N THR A 923 -36.21 -42.52 -25.68
CA THR A 923 -36.67 -42.66 -24.28
C THR A 923 -37.18 -41.35 -23.67
N LYS A 924 -36.92 -40.21 -24.31
CA LYS A 924 -37.18 -38.85 -23.80
C LYS A 924 -36.52 -38.54 -22.45
N GLU A 925 -35.54 -39.33 -22.04
CA GLU A 925 -34.74 -39.13 -20.83
C GLU A 925 -33.38 -38.51 -21.15
N ILE A 926 -32.74 -37.91 -20.15
CA ILE A 926 -31.39 -37.35 -20.28
C ILE A 926 -30.42 -38.50 -20.60
N CYS A 927 -29.63 -38.32 -21.66
CA CYS A 927 -28.70 -39.31 -22.19
C CYS A 927 -27.70 -39.77 -21.13
N GLY A 928 -27.09 -38.82 -20.40
CA GLY A 928 -26.32 -39.13 -19.20
C GLY A 928 -25.09 -40.03 -19.42
N ILE A 929 -24.66 -40.24 -20.68
CA ILE A 929 -23.50 -41.08 -20.97
C ILE A 929 -22.22 -40.36 -20.54
N ALA A 930 -21.31 -41.07 -19.87
CA ALA A 930 -20.03 -40.52 -19.47
C ALA A 930 -19.14 -40.34 -20.70
N ILE A 931 -18.69 -39.12 -20.94
CA ILE A 931 -17.80 -38.75 -22.04
C ILE A 931 -16.50 -38.24 -21.44
N SER A 932 -15.39 -38.86 -21.82
CA SER A 932 -14.03 -38.40 -21.49
C SER A 932 -13.41 -37.73 -22.70
N LYS A 933 -12.92 -36.50 -22.54
CA LYS A 933 -12.22 -35.77 -23.61
C LYS A 933 -10.73 -36.13 -23.58
N ASN A 934 -10.20 -36.60 -24.70
CA ASN A 934 -8.79 -36.98 -24.87
C ASN A 934 -7.99 -36.04 -25.80
N GLY A 935 -8.60 -34.92 -26.24
CA GLY A 935 -7.99 -33.90 -27.11
C GLY A 935 -9.03 -33.15 -27.95
N GLY A 936 -8.61 -32.17 -28.75
CA GLY A 936 -9.44 -31.46 -29.72
C GLY A 936 -10.30 -30.31 -29.17
N CYS A 937 -11.18 -29.74 -30.00
CA CYS A 937 -11.98 -28.57 -29.65
C CYS A 937 -13.00 -28.83 -28.51
N ASN A 938 -13.53 -27.76 -27.92
CA ASN A 938 -14.52 -27.83 -26.84
C ASN A 938 -15.97 -28.10 -27.33
N HIS A 939 -16.15 -28.43 -28.61
CA HIS A 939 -17.41 -28.90 -29.15
C HIS A 939 -17.47 -30.44 -29.08
N ILE A 940 -18.49 -30.97 -28.41
CA ILE A 940 -18.69 -32.41 -28.21
C ILE A 940 -19.97 -32.86 -28.90
N THR A 941 -19.85 -33.90 -29.72
CA THR A 941 -20.99 -34.61 -30.30
C THR A 941 -21.15 -35.95 -29.59
N CYS A 942 -22.29 -36.16 -28.93
CA CYS A 942 -22.57 -37.44 -28.29
C CYS A 942 -23.01 -38.47 -29.34
N THR A 943 -22.32 -39.61 -29.46
CA THR A 943 -22.70 -40.68 -30.41
C THR A 943 -23.95 -41.46 -29.98
N ALA A 944 -24.36 -41.36 -28.72
CA ALA A 944 -25.52 -42.10 -28.20
C ALA A 944 -26.86 -41.36 -28.43
N CYS A 945 -26.85 -40.03 -28.44
CA CYS A 945 -28.06 -39.22 -28.64
C CYS A 945 -27.91 -38.13 -29.71
N ASN A 946 -26.79 -38.11 -30.44
CA ASN A 946 -26.45 -37.15 -31.50
C ASN A 946 -26.54 -35.65 -31.12
N SER A 947 -26.58 -35.32 -29.83
CA SER A 947 -26.62 -33.92 -29.39
C SER A 947 -25.24 -33.27 -29.46
N HIS A 948 -25.21 -32.04 -29.96
CA HIS A 948 -24.04 -31.17 -29.98
C HIS A 948 -24.04 -30.21 -28.77
N TRP A 949 -23.02 -30.29 -27.92
CA TRP A 949 -22.96 -29.57 -26.65
C TRP A 949 -21.54 -29.11 -26.28
N CYS A 950 -21.45 -28.01 -25.53
CA CYS A 950 -20.17 -27.36 -25.20
C CYS A 950 -19.53 -28.02 -23.98
N TRP A 951 -18.27 -28.48 -24.12
CA TRP A 951 -17.52 -29.13 -23.05
C TRP A 951 -17.35 -28.22 -21.83
N LEU A 952 -17.13 -26.91 -22.02
CA LEU A 952 -16.85 -25.98 -20.91
C LEU A 952 -18.09 -25.73 -20.04
N CYS A 953 -19.23 -25.41 -20.65
CA CYS A 953 -20.44 -25.01 -19.94
C CYS A 953 -21.53 -26.09 -19.83
N VAL A 954 -21.35 -27.25 -20.48
CA VAL A 954 -22.25 -28.42 -20.41
C VAL A 954 -23.69 -28.10 -20.85
N LYS A 955 -23.83 -27.34 -21.95
CA LYS A 955 -25.13 -26.97 -22.54
C LYS A 955 -25.21 -27.35 -24.02
N ILE A 956 -26.42 -27.70 -24.47
CA ILE A 956 -26.74 -28.07 -25.85
C ILE A 956 -26.97 -26.80 -26.66
N TYR A 957 -26.34 -26.70 -27.82
CA TYR A 957 -26.53 -25.58 -28.74
C TYR A 957 -26.85 -26.03 -30.18
N GLY A 958 -26.79 -27.34 -30.48
CA GLY A 958 -27.00 -27.81 -31.85
C GLY A 958 -25.93 -27.24 -32.78
N ASP A 959 -26.35 -26.78 -33.97
CA ASP A 959 -25.45 -26.28 -35.01
C ASP A 959 -24.79 -24.92 -34.70
N SER A 960 -25.34 -24.12 -33.77
CA SER A 960 -24.81 -22.80 -33.38
C SER A 960 -23.74 -22.86 -32.28
N ILE A 961 -23.23 -24.05 -31.95
CA ILE A 961 -22.27 -24.24 -30.86
C ILE A 961 -20.94 -23.51 -31.06
N TYR A 962 -20.49 -23.35 -32.30
CA TYR A 962 -19.26 -22.62 -32.58
C TYR A 962 -19.43 -21.13 -32.28
N GLU A 963 -20.56 -20.51 -32.65
CA GLU A 963 -20.85 -19.11 -32.31
C GLU A 963 -20.83 -18.89 -30.79
N HIS A 964 -21.42 -19.81 -30.02
CA HIS A 964 -21.36 -19.77 -28.56
C HIS A 964 -19.92 -19.85 -28.02
N LEU A 965 -19.08 -20.74 -28.57
CA LEU A 965 -17.69 -20.89 -28.15
C LEU A 965 -16.89 -19.60 -28.42
N THR A 966 -17.10 -18.93 -29.56
CA THR A 966 -16.44 -17.66 -29.86
C THR A 966 -16.98 -16.50 -29.02
N GLU A 967 -18.29 -16.37 -28.86
CA GLU A 967 -18.90 -15.22 -28.16
C GLU A 967 -18.75 -15.28 -26.63
N VAL A 968 -18.85 -16.48 -26.04
CA VAL A 968 -18.88 -16.64 -24.58
C VAL A 968 -17.52 -17.07 -24.03
N HIS A 969 -16.77 -17.89 -24.78
CA HIS A 969 -15.50 -18.46 -24.32
C HIS A 969 -14.27 -17.91 -25.06
N GLY A 970 -14.46 -17.17 -26.16
CA GLY A 970 -13.39 -16.47 -26.88
C GLY A 970 -12.49 -17.34 -27.76
N ASN A 971 -12.58 -18.68 -27.67
CA ASN A 971 -11.83 -19.62 -28.50
C ASN A 971 -12.54 -20.97 -28.62
N TYR A 972 -12.08 -21.81 -29.54
CA TYR A 972 -12.62 -23.16 -29.76
C TYR A 972 -11.92 -24.26 -28.93
N GLY A 973 -10.85 -23.91 -28.20
CA GLY A 973 -10.05 -24.86 -27.42
C GLY A 973 -9.22 -25.83 -28.27
N LEU A 974 -8.63 -25.36 -29.36
CA LEU A 974 -7.50 -26.03 -30.01
C LEU A 974 -6.24 -25.47 -29.35
N ASP A 975 -5.40 -26.32 -28.78
CA ASP A 975 -4.14 -25.91 -28.17
C ASP A 975 -3.18 -25.40 -29.26
N ASP A 976 -2.81 -24.12 -29.22
CA ASP A 976 -1.76 -23.50 -30.05
C ASP A 976 -0.34 -23.91 -29.59
N ASN A 977 -0.13 -25.18 -29.22
CA ASN A 977 1.15 -25.71 -28.74
C ASN A 977 1.63 -26.92 -29.55
N GLU A 978 1.54 -26.84 -30.89
CA GLU A 978 2.28 -27.74 -31.80
C GLU A 978 2.96 -26.95 -32.94
N ASN A 979 3.67 -25.86 -32.61
CA ASN A 979 4.67 -25.26 -33.50
C ASN A 979 5.80 -24.61 -32.67
N GLU A 980 6.65 -25.43 -32.06
CA GLU A 980 8.05 -25.10 -31.82
C GLU A 980 8.93 -26.05 -32.65
N TYR A 981 9.45 -25.53 -33.76
CA TYR A 981 10.69 -25.93 -34.42
C TYR A 981 11.48 -24.68 -34.79
#